data_AF-A0AAD4NWT5-F1
#
_entry.id   AF-A0AAD4NWT5-F1
#
_cell.length_a   1.000
_cell.length_b   1.000
_cell.length_c   1.000
_cell.angle_alpha   90.00
_cell.angle_beta   90.00
_cell.angle_gamma   90.00
#
_symmetry.space_group_name_H-M   'P 1'
#
loop_
_entity.id
_entity.type
_entity.pdbx_description
1 polymer ?
#
loop_
_entity_poly.entity_id
_entity_poly.type
_entity_poly.pdbx_seq_one_letter_code
_entity_poly.pdbx_strand_id
1 'polypeptide(L)'
;MPVLRGGVRRGRRGKQQQPEQPLQNNNDDDNVNNNNNRNQDNNKSSQPAEENAAIATRTRRRRAAAAVAAPVDDKVVAAAEAAAAPEEVKEVEEKKRVLEERKEEIGEKPMDEYDSGGKSPDKANAADDEGSAPLPEKVQVGGSPTYRTEKKLGKGGFGQVYVGRRMTGGSINERTGPGAIEVALKFEHRNSKGCNYGPPYEWQVYNTLGGSHGVPRVHYKGRQGDYYIMVMDMLGPSLWDIWNNNSHTMSVEMVACIAIEAISILEKMHSRGYVHGDVKPENFLLGCPGSPDEKKLYLVDLGLATRWRDGNTGLHVEYDQRPDVFRGTVRYASVHAHLGRTGSRRDDLESLAYTLVFLLRGRLPWQGYQGENKGFLVCKKKMATSPEALCCFCPQPFKSFVEYVVNLKFDEEPNYAKYVSLFDGIVGPNPDIRPINTEGAQKLIYQVGHKRGRLTLEDEEDEQPKKKVRMGMPATQWISIYNARRPMKQRYHYNVMDARLAQHIDKGTEDGLFISCVASCQNLWALIMDAGTGFTAQVYELSPFFLHKEWIMEQWEKNFYISAVAGATNGSSLVVMSKGTMYLQQSYKVSDSFPFKWINKKWREGFYVTSMATSGTRWAVVMSRGAAFSDQVVELDFLYPSEGIHRRWDNGYRVTATAATSDQAALVLSVPRRKPVDETQETLRTSAFPSTHVKEKWAKNLYIATVCYGRTVS
;
A
#
# COMPACT_ATOMS: atom_id res chain seq x y z
N MET A 1 9.29 32.26 9.50
CA MET A 1 7.89 32.73 9.62
C MET A 1 7.28 32.85 8.22
N PRO A 2 5.94 32.74 8.03
CA PRO A 2 5.31 33.02 6.74
C PRO A 2 5.12 34.53 6.52
N VAL A 3 5.55 35.06 5.37
CA VAL A 3 5.27 36.46 4.99
C VAL A 3 3.83 36.55 4.46
N LEU A 4 2.92 37.00 5.32
CA LEU A 4 1.54 37.31 4.97
C LEU A 4 1.40 38.80 4.63
N ARG A 5 0.99 39.13 3.40
CA ARG A 5 0.47 40.48 3.09
C ARG A 5 -1.02 40.53 3.38
N GLY A 6 -1.41 41.38 4.34
CA GLY A 6 -2.82 41.71 4.61
C GLY A 6 -3.37 42.76 3.64
N GLY A 7 -4.66 42.69 3.32
CA GLY A 7 -5.34 43.59 2.39
C GLY A 7 -6.78 43.90 2.80
N VAL A 8 -6.94 44.93 3.64
CA VAL A 8 -8.14 45.75 3.96
C VAL A 8 -9.53 45.16 3.67
N ARG A 9 -10.32 44.97 4.74
CA ARG A 9 -11.78 44.74 4.67
C ARG A 9 -12.53 45.99 4.16
N ARG A 10 -13.54 45.78 3.30
CA ARG A 10 -14.77 46.60 3.28
C ARG A 10 -15.97 45.65 3.36
N GLY A 11 -16.88 45.89 4.30
CA GLY A 11 -18.05 45.03 4.52
C GLY A 11 -19.36 45.70 4.12
N ARG A 12 -20.41 44.90 3.87
CA ARG A 12 -21.81 45.35 3.89
C ARG A 12 -22.72 44.27 4.47
N ARG A 13 -23.85 44.73 5.00
CA ARG A 13 -24.82 43.99 5.83
C ARG A 13 -25.41 42.76 5.10
N GLY A 14 -25.70 41.70 5.85
CA GLY A 14 -26.53 40.58 5.38
C GLY A 14 -28.05 40.85 5.52
N LYS A 15 -28.84 39.86 5.13
CA LYS A 15 -30.28 39.72 5.43
C LYS A 15 -30.58 38.27 5.84
N GLN A 16 -31.74 38.06 6.46
CA GLN A 16 -32.13 36.83 7.15
C GLN A 16 -32.70 35.74 6.21
N GLN A 17 -32.80 34.52 6.74
CA GLN A 17 -33.50 33.39 6.14
C GLN A 17 -35.02 33.56 6.22
N GLN A 18 -35.74 32.97 5.26
CA GLN A 18 -37.04 32.33 5.49
C GLN A 18 -37.06 30.98 4.73
N PRO A 19 -37.75 29.94 5.24
CA PRO A 19 -37.85 28.64 4.58
C PRO A 19 -39.10 28.55 3.69
N GLU A 20 -38.98 27.88 2.54
CA GLU A 20 -40.13 27.48 1.70
C GLU A 20 -40.58 26.04 2.03
N GLN A 21 -41.85 25.76 1.78
CA GLN A 21 -42.50 24.47 2.06
C GLN A 21 -42.49 23.57 0.81
N PRO A 22 -42.44 22.23 0.95
CA PRO A 22 -42.58 21.32 -0.18
C PRO A 22 -44.04 21.21 -0.63
N LEU A 23 -44.28 21.32 -1.93
CA LEU A 23 -45.57 20.98 -2.55
C LEU A 23 -45.65 19.47 -2.86
N GLN A 24 -46.85 18.92 -2.76
CA GLN A 24 -47.18 17.54 -3.15
C GLN A 24 -47.93 17.51 -4.50
N ASN A 25 -48.13 16.30 -5.02
CA ASN A 25 -49.09 15.92 -6.07
C ASN A 25 -48.77 16.42 -7.51
N ASN A 26 -49.07 15.68 -8.59
CA ASN A 26 -49.66 14.34 -8.80
C ASN A 26 -48.76 13.57 -9.81
N ASN A 27 -48.72 12.23 -9.83
CA ASN A 27 -49.62 11.33 -10.57
C ASN A 27 -50.06 11.85 -11.96
N ASP A 28 -49.81 11.06 -13.00
CA ASP A 28 -50.87 10.24 -13.64
C ASP A 28 -50.23 9.14 -14.49
N ASP A 29 -50.96 8.04 -14.68
CA ASP A 29 -50.59 6.92 -15.55
C ASP A 29 -50.85 7.24 -17.03
N ASP A 30 -50.22 6.50 -17.96
CA ASP A 30 -51.05 5.68 -18.86
C ASP A 30 -50.30 4.49 -19.50
N ASN A 31 -51.05 3.48 -19.89
CA ASN A 31 -50.58 2.32 -20.67
C ASN A 31 -50.75 2.56 -22.18
N VAL A 32 -50.08 1.76 -23.02
CA VAL A 32 -50.75 0.85 -23.98
C VAL A 32 -49.74 0.04 -24.82
N ASN A 33 -50.13 -1.20 -25.11
CA ASN A 33 -49.38 -2.23 -25.83
C ASN A 33 -49.22 -2.01 -27.35
N ASN A 34 -48.41 -2.91 -27.94
CA ASN A 34 -48.70 -3.70 -29.16
C ASN A 34 -47.95 -3.42 -30.49
N ASN A 35 -47.00 -4.33 -30.76
CA ASN A 35 -47.01 -5.29 -31.88
C ASN A 35 -46.56 -4.93 -33.33
N ASN A 36 -45.69 -5.84 -33.80
CA ASN A 36 -45.75 -6.59 -35.07
C ASN A 36 -45.03 -6.12 -36.36
N ASN A 37 -44.00 -6.92 -36.69
CA ASN A 37 -43.80 -7.68 -37.95
C ASN A 37 -43.24 -7.04 -39.26
N ARG A 38 -42.10 -7.64 -39.66
CA ARG A 38 -41.79 -8.26 -40.98
C ARG A 38 -41.72 -7.41 -42.27
N ASN A 39 -40.54 -7.40 -42.88
CA ASN A 39 -40.14 -8.05 -44.17
C ASN A 39 -38.62 -7.77 -44.33
N GLN A 40 -37.67 -8.64 -44.71
CA GLN A 40 -37.60 -9.90 -45.48
C GLN A 40 -37.53 -9.74 -47.02
N ASP A 41 -36.70 -10.61 -47.65
CA ASP A 41 -36.48 -10.85 -49.10
C ASP A 41 -35.61 -9.86 -49.92
N ASN A 42 -34.78 -10.27 -50.91
CA ASN A 42 -34.15 -11.59 -51.21
C ASN A 42 -32.99 -11.51 -52.26
N ASN A 43 -32.33 -12.66 -52.56
CA ASN A 43 -31.29 -13.01 -53.59
C ASN A 43 -29.86 -13.25 -53.02
N LYS A 44 -29.17 -14.40 -53.20
CA LYS A 44 -28.79 -15.22 -54.39
C LYS A 44 -27.72 -14.54 -55.28
N SER A 45 -26.62 -15.18 -55.71
CA SER A 45 -25.96 -16.49 -55.43
C SER A 45 -24.47 -16.39 -55.90
N SER A 46 -23.57 -17.38 -56.08
CA SER A 46 -23.56 -18.87 -56.11
C SER A 46 -22.09 -19.40 -55.97
N GLN A 47 -21.86 -20.73 -55.94
CA GLN A 47 -20.52 -21.37 -56.05
C GLN A 47 -20.29 -21.99 -57.45
N PRO A 48 -19.13 -22.65 -57.73
CA PRO A 48 -18.97 -24.08 -57.41
C PRO A 48 -17.63 -24.44 -56.71
N ALA A 49 -17.41 -25.73 -56.41
CA ALA A 49 -16.23 -26.26 -55.73
C ALA A 49 -15.66 -27.55 -56.41
N GLU A 50 -14.92 -28.38 -55.65
CA GLU A 50 -14.21 -29.64 -56.04
C GLU A 50 -12.93 -29.45 -56.93
N GLU A 51 -11.88 -30.29 -56.89
CA GLU A 51 -11.57 -31.48 -56.05
C GLU A 51 -10.04 -31.76 -55.88
N ASN A 52 -9.71 -32.67 -54.92
CA ASN A 52 -8.61 -33.65 -54.81
C ASN A 52 -7.22 -33.50 -55.48
N ALA A 53 -6.14 -33.72 -54.68
CA ALA A 53 -5.10 -34.78 -54.86
C ALA A 53 -4.03 -34.75 -53.74
N ALA A 54 -3.18 -35.79 -53.60
CA ALA A 54 -2.21 -35.92 -52.51
C ALA A 54 -0.90 -36.69 -52.86
N ILE A 55 0.07 -36.65 -51.92
CA ILE A 55 1.25 -37.55 -51.73
C ILE A 55 2.56 -37.29 -52.54
N ALA A 56 3.56 -36.74 -51.82
CA ALA A 56 5.01 -37.00 -51.80
C ALA A 56 5.86 -37.33 -53.06
N THR A 57 7.00 -36.62 -53.23
CA THR A 57 8.41 -37.15 -53.21
C THR A 57 9.45 -36.02 -53.49
N ARG A 58 10.79 -36.22 -53.49
CA ARG A 58 11.75 -36.74 -52.46
C ARG A 58 13.23 -36.73 -52.97
N THR A 59 14.02 -35.67 -52.76
CA THR A 59 15.48 -35.64 -53.07
C THR A 59 16.19 -34.53 -52.27
N ARG A 60 17.33 -34.63 -51.54
CA ARG A 60 18.25 -35.71 -51.03
C ARG A 60 19.72 -35.66 -51.52
N ARG A 61 20.58 -34.86 -50.84
CA ARG A 61 22.06 -34.96 -50.63
C ARG A 61 22.36 -34.19 -49.31
N ARG A 62 23.10 -34.59 -48.25
CA ARG A 62 24.34 -35.41 -47.98
C ARG A 62 25.60 -34.79 -48.60
N ARG A 63 26.77 -34.63 -47.95
CA ARG A 63 27.43 -35.00 -46.63
C ARG A 63 28.03 -33.69 -46.00
N ALA A 64 28.78 -33.56 -44.88
CA ALA A 64 29.22 -34.27 -43.64
C ALA A 64 29.83 -33.16 -42.69
N ALA A 65 30.07 -33.22 -41.37
CA ALA A 65 30.17 -34.23 -40.29
C ALA A 65 31.61 -34.63 -39.84
N ALA A 66 31.84 -34.68 -38.50
CA ALA A 66 33.12 -34.80 -37.73
C ALA A 66 34.03 -33.53 -37.74
N ALA A 67 34.60 -32.97 -36.66
CA ALA A 67 34.83 -33.30 -35.23
C ALA A 67 36.07 -34.16 -34.86
N VAL A 68 36.98 -33.61 -34.01
CA VAL A 68 37.95 -34.26 -33.08
C VAL A 68 38.47 -33.16 -32.09
N ALA A 69 39.11 -33.56 -30.97
CA ALA A 69 39.26 -32.77 -29.73
C ALA A 69 40.63 -32.08 -29.47
N ALA A 70 40.58 -30.95 -28.74
CA ALA A 70 41.34 -30.62 -27.52
C ALA A 70 42.92 -30.66 -27.54
N PRO A 71 43.64 -30.51 -26.39
CA PRO A 71 43.94 -29.19 -25.81
C PRO A 71 45.41 -28.99 -25.38
N VAL A 72 45.86 -27.73 -25.16
CA VAL A 72 47.04 -27.41 -24.34
C VAL A 72 46.90 -26.05 -23.64
N ASP A 73 47.38 -25.94 -22.39
CA ASP A 73 47.73 -24.68 -21.71
C ASP A 73 49.06 -24.09 -22.28
N ASP A 74 49.36 -22.81 -21.99
CA ASP A 74 50.58 -22.52 -21.21
C ASP A 74 50.56 -21.13 -20.52
N LYS A 75 51.55 -20.87 -19.65
CA LYS A 75 51.57 -19.77 -18.67
C LYS A 75 52.65 -18.70 -18.89
N VAL A 76 52.30 -17.49 -18.44
CA VAL A 76 53.12 -16.52 -17.67
C VAL A 76 54.65 -16.50 -17.89
N VAL A 77 55.15 -15.36 -18.39
CA VAL A 77 56.43 -14.76 -17.95
C VAL A 77 56.21 -13.24 -17.77
N ALA A 78 56.98 -12.59 -16.89
CA ALA A 78 56.89 -11.16 -16.62
C ALA A 78 58.26 -10.47 -16.57
N ALA A 79 58.30 -9.20 -17.00
CA ALA A 79 59.30 -8.18 -16.66
C ALA A 79 58.58 -6.82 -16.66
N ALA A 80 58.73 -5.86 -15.74
CA ALA A 80 59.78 -5.51 -14.78
C ALA A 80 60.94 -4.68 -15.35
N GLU A 81 60.78 -3.35 -15.29
CA GLU A 81 61.85 -2.35 -15.19
C GLU A 81 61.53 -1.41 -14.01
N ALA A 82 62.57 -0.79 -13.43
CA ALA A 82 62.49 -0.01 -12.18
C ALA A 82 63.66 1.00 -12.07
N ALA A 83 63.64 1.81 -11.00
CA ALA A 83 64.61 2.86 -10.64
C ALA A 83 64.54 4.15 -11.51
N ALA A 84 64.80 5.36 -11.00
CA ALA A 84 64.96 5.84 -9.61
C ALA A 84 64.59 7.34 -9.48
N ALA A 85 64.56 7.86 -8.24
CA ALA A 85 64.36 9.27 -7.87
C ALA A 85 65.74 10.04 -7.86
N PRO A 86 65.92 11.30 -7.38
CA PRO A 86 65.19 12.04 -6.32
C PRO A 86 64.87 13.55 -6.57
N GLU A 87 64.13 14.16 -5.61
CA GLU A 87 64.25 15.54 -5.04
C GLU A 87 64.25 16.80 -5.98
N GLU A 88 63.83 18.02 -5.57
CA GLU A 88 63.36 18.57 -4.28
C GLU A 88 62.43 19.83 -4.44
N VAL A 89 61.90 20.35 -3.32
CA VAL A 89 61.43 21.74 -3.05
C VAL A 89 60.27 22.40 -3.85
N LYS A 90 59.13 22.49 -3.15
CA LYS A 90 58.22 23.66 -2.93
C LYS A 90 58.02 24.72 -4.02
N GLU A 91 56.78 24.83 -4.51
CA GLU A 91 56.01 26.09 -4.45
C GLU A 91 54.48 25.81 -4.50
N VAL A 92 53.65 26.87 -4.50
CA VAL A 92 52.17 26.82 -4.58
C VAL A 92 51.45 26.25 -3.33
N GLU A 93 51.70 26.83 -2.16
CA GLU A 93 50.82 26.71 -0.98
C GLU A 93 49.68 27.75 -1.00
N GLU A 94 48.97 27.87 -2.13
CA GLU A 94 47.75 28.68 -2.23
C GLU A 94 46.78 28.12 -3.29
N LYS A 95 45.46 28.31 -3.08
CA LYS A 95 44.32 27.84 -3.92
C LYS A 95 43.79 26.40 -3.70
N LYS A 96 43.81 25.88 -2.48
CA LYS A 96 42.93 24.74 -2.05
C LYS A 96 42.21 24.95 -0.70
N ARG A 97 41.48 26.06 -0.54
CA ARG A 97 40.53 26.28 0.59
C ARG A 97 39.28 27.11 0.22
N VAL A 98 38.50 26.67 -0.78
CA VAL A 98 37.09 27.13 -0.98
C VAL A 98 36.25 25.97 -1.54
N LEU A 99 36.00 24.92 -0.76
CA LEU A 99 35.13 23.82 -1.21
C LEU A 99 34.49 23.00 -0.07
N GLU A 100 33.99 23.66 0.99
CA GLU A 100 33.19 22.97 2.01
C GLU A 100 32.23 23.91 2.75
N GLU A 101 31.17 24.38 2.07
CA GLU A 101 29.96 24.90 2.74
C GLU A 101 28.75 25.00 1.79
N ARG A 102 27.80 24.05 1.93
CA ARG A 102 26.38 24.22 1.51
C ARG A 102 25.49 23.41 2.45
N LYS A 103 25.10 24.03 3.58
CA LYS A 103 24.05 23.54 4.48
C LYS A 103 22.66 23.52 3.80
N GLU A 104 21.73 22.81 4.42
CA GLU A 104 20.30 22.85 4.07
C GLU A 104 19.66 24.19 4.45
N GLU A 105 18.77 24.75 3.61
CA GLU A 105 18.08 26.03 3.89
C GLU A 105 16.80 25.86 4.74
N ILE A 106 16.92 25.54 6.04
CA ILE A 106 15.92 25.95 7.06
C ILE A 106 16.66 26.40 8.33
N GLY A 107 16.35 27.59 8.84
CA GLY A 107 17.05 28.19 9.99
C GLY A 107 16.94 27.39 11.29
N GLU A 108 18.08 27.19 11.94
CA GLU A 108 18.30 26.28 13.08
C GLU A 108 17.96 26.88 14.46
N LYS A 109 17.62 25.99 15.41
CA LYS A 109 18.26 25.95 16.74
C LYS A 109 18.37 24.47 17.17
N PRO A 110 19.50 24.04 17.77
CA PRO A 110 19.76 22.62 18.05
C PRO A 110 19.27 22.17 19.43
N MET A 111 19.04 20.86 19.59
CA MET A 111 19.11 20.18 20.89
C MET A 111 19.35 18.67 20.71
N ASP A 112 20.54 18.24 21.15
CA ASP A 112 20.96 16.97 21.77
C ASP A 112 20.63 15.58 21.18
N GLU A 113 21.57 14.66 21.39
CA GLU A 113 21.58 13.27 20.92
C GLU A 113 20.70 12.35 21.77
N TYR A 114 20.25 11.21 21.21
CA TYR A 114 20.30 9.93 21.92
C TYR A 114 20.19 8.74 20.95
N ASP A 115 21.12 7.79 21.06
CA ASP A 115 21.06 6.47 20.42
C ASP A 115 20.38 5.45 21.34
N SER A 116 19.69 4.46 20.75
CA SER A 116 19.75 3.05 21.20
C SER A 116 18.82 2.14 20.39
N GLY A 117 19.40 1.11 19.78
CA GLY A 117 18.67 0.03 19.12
C GLY A 117 18.69 -1.31 19.87
N GLY A 118 17.70 -1.58 20.72
CA GLY A 118 17.18 -2.94 20.94
C GLY A 118 17.44 -3.64 22.29
N LYS A 119 16.93 -4.89 22.35
CA LYS A 119 16.92 -5.87 23.46
C LYS A 119 16.06 -5.53 24.69
N SER A 120 15.47 -6.57 25.27
CA SER A 120 14.81 -6.52 26.59
C SER A 120 15.88 -6.59 27.70
N PRO A 121 15.81 -5.73 28.72
CA PRO A 121 16.53 -5.94 29.98
C PRO A 121 15.59 -6.58 31.01
N ASP A 122 15.81 -7.86 31.30
CA ASP A 122 15.25 -8.48 32.51
C ASP A 122 16.16 -8.15 33.70
N LYS A 123 15.59 -7.52 34.74
CA LYS A 123 16.21 -7.00 35.99
C LYS A 123 17.07 -5.72 35.86
N ALA A 124 17.01 -4.91 36.93
CA ALA A 124 17.76 -3.67 37.21
C ALA A 124 17.65 -2.56 36.13
N ASN A 125 16.67 -1.66 36.18
CA ASN A 125 16.55 -0.63 37.22
C ASN A 125 15.13 -0.07 37.36
N ALA A 126 14.83 0.53 38.51
CA ALA A 126 13.70 1.43 38.67
C ALA A 126 14.12 2.86 38.27
N ALA A 127 13.40 3.44 37.32
CA ALA A 127 13.44 4.86 36.95
C ALA A 127 12.03 5.23 36.48
N ASP A 128 11.42 6.24 37.12
CA ASP A 128 9.97 6.40 37.10
C ASP A 128 9.42 7.17 35.88
N ASP A 129 8.20 6.81 35.49
CA ASP A 129 7.41 7.42 34.39
C ASP A 129 6.72 8.70 34.93
N GLU A 130 7.53 9.68 35.37
CA GLU A 130 7.16 10.89 36.18
C GLU A 130 6.05 11.78 35.56
N GLY A 131 5.63 11.53 34.32
CA GLY A 131 4.54 12.27 33.66
C GLY A 131 3.14 11.65 33.80
N SER A 132 2.98 10.50 34.46
CA SER A 132 1.71 9.76 34.50
C SER A 132 1.05 9.72 35.88
N ALA A 133 -0.28 9.92 35.92
CA ALA A 133 -1.04 9.80 37.17
C ALA A 133 -0.96 8.36 37.71
N PRO A 134 -0.79 8.15 39.02
CA PRO A 134 -0.61 6.80 39.58
C PRO A 134 -1.79 5.89 39.27
N LEU A 135 -1.50 4.63 38.93
CA LEU A 135 -2.52 3.62 38.64
C LEU A 135 -3.32 3.29 39.91
N PRO A 136 -4.66 3.14 39.83
CA PRO A 136 -5.47 2.78 40.99
C PRO A 136 -5.08 1.41 41.59
N GLU A 137 -4.64 1.39 42.85
CA GLU A 137 -4.41 0.15 43.62
C GLU A 137 -5.67 -0.71 43.75
N LYS A 138 -6.83 -0.06 43.76
CA LYS A 138 -8.16 -0.68 43.90
C LYS A 138 -9.03 -0.21 42.74
N VAL A 139 -9.53 -1.14 41.95
CA VAL A 139 -10.40 -0.89 40.80
C VAL A 139 -11.83 -1.27 41.13
N GLN A 140 -12.77 -0.36 40.84
CA GLN A 140 -14.20 -0.65 40.82
C GLN A 140 -14.89 0.20 39.75
N VAL A 141 -15.44 -0.46 38.71
CA VAL A 141 -15.97 0.21 37.52
C VAL A 141 -17.23 -0.48 37.01
N GLY A 142 -18.22 0.28 36.51
CA GLY A 142 -19.40 -0.29 35.84
C GLY A 142 -20.22 -1.27 36.69
N GLY A 143 -20.26 -1.08 38.01
CA GLY A 143 -20.95 -2.00 38.95
C GLY A 143 -20.15 -3.24 39.35
N SER A 144 -18.85 -3.32 39.03
CA SER A 144 -18.02 -4.47 39.36
C SER A 144 -17.83 -4.70 40.87
N PRO A 145 -17.39 -5.92 41.27
CA PRO A 145 -16.66 -6.11 42.52
C PRO A 145 -15.44 -5.19 42.61
N THR A 146 -14.91 -4.97 43.82
CA THR A 146 -13.64 -4.27 44.00
C THR A 146 -12.47 -5.24 43.79
N TYR A 147 -11.60 -4.94 42.83
CA TYR A 147 -10.36 -5.68 42.56
C TYR A 147 -9.15 -4.92 43.11
N ARG A 148 -8.13 -5.63 43.58
CA ARG A 148 -6.80 -5.11 43.85
C ARG A 148 -5.94 -5.25 42.60
N THR A 149 -5.28 -4.18 42.19
CA THR A 149 -4.29 -4.21 41.11
C THR A 149 -3.01 -4.86 41.66
N GLU A 150 -2.54 -5.92 41.03
CA GLU A 150 -1.34 -6.67 41.45
C GLU A 150 -0.25 -6.62 40.37
N LYS A 151 0.32 -7.77 39.96
CA LYS A 151 1.43 -7.81 38.99
C LYS A 151 1.02 -7.26 37.62
N LYS A 152 1.96 -6.58 36.97
CA LYS A 152 1.84 -6.17 35.57
C LYS A 152 1.90 -7.40 34.65
N LEU A 153 1.07 -7.40 33.61
CA LEU A 153 1.06 -8.39 32.52
C LEU A 153 1.66 -7.82 31.23
N GLY A 154 1.50 -6.52 30.96
CA GLY A 154 2.12 -5.88 29.79
C GLY A 154 1.93 -4.36 29.69
N LYS A 155 2.62 -3.74 28.71
CA LYS A 155 2.42 -2.34 28.27
C LYS A 155 2.36 -2.35 26.74
N GLY A 156 1.20 -1.99 26.18
CA GLY A 156 0.98 -1.90 24.74
C GLY A 156 1.03 -0.45 24.23
N GLY A 157 0.70 -0.25 22.95
CA GLY A 157 0.72 1.10 22.34
C GLY A 157 -0.39 2.04 22.82
N PHE A 158 -1.43 1.51 23.47
CA PHE A 158 -2.63 2.24 23.89
C PHE A 158 -2.77 2.35 25.43
N GLY A 159 -2.33 1.31 26.15
CA GLY A 159 -2.51 1.19 27.60
C GLY A 159 -1.64 0.11 28.24
N GLN A 160 -1.92 -0.18 29.52
CA GLN A 160 -1.18 -1.13 30.34
C GLN A 160 -2.12 -2.22 30.87
N VAL A 161 -1.65 -3.47 31.00
CA VAL A 161 -2.46 -4.59 31.49
C VAL A 161 -1.84 -5.16 32.76
N TYR A 162 -2.68 -5.42 33.76
CA TYR A 162 -2.31 -5.93 35.09
C TYR A 162 -3.24 -7.07 35.52
N VAL A 163 -2.83 -7.88 36.49
CA VAL A 163 -3.74 -8.77 37.22
C VAL A 163 -4.59 -7.94 38.18
N GLY A 164 -5.90 -8.15 38.15
CA GLY A 164 -6.81 -7.76 39.21
C GLY A 164 -7.19 -8.95 40.07
N ARG A 165 -6.93 -8.92 41.37
CA ARG A 165 -7.42 -9.94 42.31
C ARG A 165 -8.65 -9.43 43.06
N ARG A 166 -9.76 -10.16 42.98
CA ARG A 166 -11.04 -9.81 43.61
C ARG A 166 -10.90 -9.79 45.13
N MET A 167 -11.33 -8.71 45.78
CA MET A 167 -11.20 -8.56 47.25
C MET A 167 -12.41 -9.05 48.05
N THR A 168 -13.60 -9.14 47.43
CA THR A 168 -14.85 -9.54 48.12
C THR A 168 -15.74 -10.42 47.24
N GLY A 169 -16.13 -11.58 47.79
CA GLY A 169 -16.92 -12.60 47.11
C GLY A 169 -16.18 -13.33 45.98
N GLY A 170 -16.84 -14.33 45.39
CA GLY A 170 -16.29 -15.25 44.39
C GLY A 170 -16.06 -16.65 44.97
N SER A 171 -16.37 -17.69 44.20
CA SER A 171 -16.07 -19.06 44.59
C SER A 171 -14.60 -19.39 44.29
N ILE A 172 -13.95 -20.18 45.14
CA ILE A 172 -12.58 -20.70 44.89
C ILE A 172 -12.52 -21.53 43.59
N ASN A 173 -13.67 -22.06 43.15
CA ASN A 173 -13.80 -22.83 41.92
C ASN A 173 -14.13 -21.97 40.68
N GLU A 174 -14.47 -20.69 40.84
CA GLU A 174 -14.75 -19.76 39.72
C GLU A 174 -13.44 -19.19 39.16
N ARG A 175 -12.91 -19.85 38.12
CA ARG A 175 -11.66 -19.46 37.45
C ARG A 175 -11.82 -18.50 36.27
N THR A 176 -13.04 -18.32 35.75
CA THR A 176 -13.32 -17.51 34.54
C THR A 176 -14.64 -16.74 34.67
N GLY A 177 -14.86 -15.73 33.83
CA GLY A 177 -16.08 -14.93 33.83
C GLY A 177 -16.23 -13.92 34.98
N PRO A 178 -17.38 -13.23 35.10
CA PRO A 178 -17.58 -12.12 36.04
C PRO A 178 -17.48 -12.46 37.54
N GLY A 179 -17.46 -13.75 37.89
CA GLY A 179 -17.24 -14.25 39.25
C GLY A 179 -15.76 -14.37 39.65
N ALA A 180 -14.85 -14.46 38.67
CA ALA A 180 -13.48 -14.91 38.85
C ALA A 180 -12.68 -14.16 39.94
N ILE A 181 -11.84 -14.93 40.64
CA ILE A 181 -10.91 -14.40 41.65
C ILE A 181 -9.78 -13.58 41.01
N GLU A 182 -9.32 -13.97 39.82
CA GLU A 182 -8.33 -13.23 39.04
C GLU A 182 -8.88 -12.84 37.67
N VAL A 183 -8.64 -11.60 37.27
CA VAL A 183 -9.09 -10.99 36.01
C VAL A 183 -7.95 -10.17 35.39
N ALA A 184 -7.99 -9.94 34.09
CA ALA A 184 -7.09 -8.97 33.46
C ALA A 184 -7.71 -7.56 33.52
N LEU A 185 -6.94 -6.59 34.03
CA LEU A 185 -7.29 -5.17 34.11
C LEU A 185 -6.49 -4.39 33.05
N LYS A 186 -7.16 -3.92 31.99
CA LYS A 186 -6.55 -3.04 30.97
C LYS A 186 -6.88 -1.59 31.30
N PHE A 187 -5.83 -0.78 31.49
CA PHE A 187 -5.89 0.66 31.81
C PHE A 187 -5.41 1.49 30.63
N GLU A 188 -6.22 2.44 30.19
CA GLU A 188 -5.88 3.43 29.15
C GLU A 188 -6.08 4.84 29.73
N HIS A 189 -5.05 5.67 29.69
CA HIS A 189 -5.10 7.02 30.26
C HIS A 189 -5.96 7.94 29.38
N ARG A 190 -6.68 8.90 29.96
CA ARG A 190 -7.59 9.80 29.22
C ARG A 190 -6.88 10.63 28.12
N ASN A 191 -5.57 10.88 28.28
CA ASN A 191 -4.73 11.57 27.29
C ASN A 191 -4.09 10.62 26.25
N SER A 192 -4.33 9.30 26.30
CA SER A 192 -3.84 8.34 25.30
C SER A 192 -4.40 8.64 23.91
N LYS A 193 -3.64 8.29 22.86
CA LYS A 193 -4.09 8.43 21.47
C LYS A 193 -5.40 7.67 21.25
N GLY A 194 -6.46 8.41 20.89
CA GLY A 194 -7.82 7.88 20.71
C GLY A 194 -8.79 8.15 21.88
N CYS A 195 -8.29 8.52 23.07
CA CYS A 195 -9.12 8.77 24.26
C CYS A 195 -9.64 10.22 24.39
N ASN A 196 -9.13 11.14 23.58
CA ASN A 196 -9.42 12.59 23.67
C ASN A 196 -10.91 12.96 23.52
N TYR A 197 -11.76 12.08 22.99
CA TYR A 197 -13.17 12.33 22.70
C TYR A 197 -14.14 11.39 23.45
N GLY A 198 -13.63 10.52 24.34
CA GLY A 198 -14.42 9.52 25.05
C GLY A 198 -13.62 8.24 25.33
N PRO A 199 -14.29 7.13 25.70
CA PRO A 199 -13.63 5.86 25.90
C PRO A 199 -12.95 5.32 24.62
N PRO A 200 -11.93 4.46 24.75
CA PRO A 200 -11.25 3.83 23.62
C PRO A 200 -12.20 3.16 22.62
N TYR A 201 -11.91 3.26 21.32
CA TYR A 201 -12.70 2.59 20.28
C TYR A 201 -12.78 1.07 20.48
N GLU A 202 -11.75 0.47 21.05
CA GLU A 202 -11.69 -0.95 21.43
C GLU A 202 -12.93 -1.40 22.25
N TRP A 203 -13.48 -0.50 23.10
CA TRP A 203 -14.67 -0.78 23.90
C TRP A 203 -15.93 -1.03 23.07
N GLN A 204 -16.00 -0.49 21.85
CA GLN A 204 -17.09 -0.72 20.89
C GLN A 204 -16.88 -2.04 20.14
N VAL A 205 -15.62 -2.37 19.83
CA VAL A 205 -15.27 -3.64 19.21
C VAL A 205 -15.57 -4.81 20.15
N TYR A 206 -15.19 -4.73 21.43
CA TYR A 206 -15.54 -5.76 22.42
C TYR A 206 -17.05 -5.89 22.70
N ASN A 207 -17.88 -4.85 22.50
CA ASN A 207 -19.34 -5.03 22.54
C ASN A 207 -19.84 -5.99 21.44
N THR A 208 -19.17 -5.98 20.29
CA THR A 208 -19.60 -6.72 19.09
C THR A 208 -18.93 -8.09 19.00
N LEU A 209 -17.73 -8.24 19.55
CA LEU A 209 -16.88 -9.43 19.43
C LEU A 209 -16.65 -10.18 20.76
N GLY A 210 -16.74 -9.54 21.92
CA GLY A 210 -16.36 -10.13 23.21
C GLY A 210 -17.12 -11.42 23.52
N GLY A 211 -16.40 -12.49 23.86
CA GLY A 211 -16.99 -13.82 24.07
C GLY A 211 -17.43 -14.55 22.80
N SER A 212 -17.11 -14.03 21.61
CA SER A 212 -17.11 -14.82 20.38
C SER A 212 -16.00 -15.89 20.44
N HIS A 213 -16.07 -16.88 19.55
CA HIS A 213 -14.99 -17.85 19.40
C HIS A 213 -13.64 -17.15 19.20
N GLY A 214 -12.68 -17.46 20.08
CA GLY A 214 -11.35 -16.87 20.11
C GLY A 214 -11.23 -15.41 20.57
N VAL A 215 -12.25 -14.81 21.20
CA VAL A 215 -12.16 -13.43 21.70
C VAL A 215 -12.58 -13.38 23.18
N PRO A 216 -11.73 -12.88 24.10
CA PRO A 216 -12.06 -12.83 25.53
C PRO A 216 -13.28 -11.93 25.80
N ARG A 217 -13.94 -12.15 26.94
CA ARG A 217 -15.06 -11.33 27.40
C ARG A 217 -14.54 -10.15 28.21
N VAL A 218 -15.14 -8.98 27.99
CA VAL A 218 -15.08 -7.86 28.94
C VAL A 218 -16.29 -8.01 29.87
N HIS A 219 -16.05 -8.17 31.17
CA HIS A 219 -17.08 -8.33 32.19
C HIS A 219 -17.62 -6.98 32.66
N TYR A 220 -16.72 -6.03 32.90
CA TYR A 220 -17.02 -4.69 33.39
C TYR A 220 -16.11 -3.67 32.71
N LYS A 221 -16.58 -2.43 32.58
CA LYS A 221 -15.78 -1.31 32.10
C LYS A 221 -16.31 0.02 32.63
N GLY A 222 -15.43 1.00 32.75
CA GLY A 222 -15.77 2.34 33.23
C GLY A 222 -14.54 3.21 33.39
N ARG A 223 -14.74 4.44 33.88
CA ARG A 223 -13.65 5.38 34.15
C ARG A 223 -13.45 5.49 35.66
N GLN A 224 -12.21 5.43 36.12
CA GLN A 224 -11.83 5.68 37.50
C GLN A 224 -10.59 6.58 37.52
N GLY A 225 -10.71 7.75 38.17
CA GLY A 225 -9.73 8.82 38.01
C GLY A 225 -9.54 9.18 36.53
N ASP A 226 -8.29 9.27 36.10
CA ASP A 226 -7.91 9.59 34.73
C ASP A 226 -7.75 8.37 33.81
N TYR A 227 -8.16 7.18 34.25
CA TYR A 227 -8.08 5.94 33.49
C TYR A 227 -9.44 5.44 33.03
N TYR A 228 -9.55 5.12 31.74
CA TYR A 228 -10.52 4.18 31.21
C TYR A 228 -10.03 2.76 31.52
N ILE A 229 -10.88 1.94 32.13
CA ILE A 229 -10.53 0.60 32.59
C ILE A 229 -11.50 -0.44 32.01
N MET A 230 -10.96 -1.55 31.50
CA MET A 230 -11.70 -2.77 31.21
C MET A 230 -11.28 -3.90 32.16
N VAL A 231 -12.25 -4.63 32.67
CA VAL A 231 -12.11 -5.87 33.43
C VAL A 231 -12.51 -7.02 32.51
N MET A 232 -11.60 -7.94 32.22
CA MET A 232 -11.76 -9.00 31.21
C MET A 232 -11.24 -10.36 31.69
N ASP A 233 -11.61 -11.43 30.97
CA ASP A 233 -11.14 -12.80 31.23
C ASP A 233 -9.61 -12.82 31.42
N MET A 234 -9.14 -13.50 32.47
CA MET A 234 -7.73 -13.81 32.64
C MET A 234 -7.33 -14.89 31.63
N LEU A 235 -6.13 -14.77 31.04
CA LEU A 235 -5.60 -15.67 30.02
C LEU A 235 -4.21 -16.21 30.41
N GLY A 236 -3.73 -17.18 29.64
CA GLY A 236 -2.40 -17.78 29.76
C GLY A 236 -1.32 -17.02 28.97
N PRO A 237 -0.18 -17.68 28.67
CA PRO A 237 0.93 -17.07 27.93
C PRO A 237 0.57 -16.78 26.47
N SER A 238 1.27 -15.81 25.86
CA SER A 238 1.19 -15.56 24.42
C SER A 238 2.01 -16.57 23.61
N LEU A 239 1.73 -16.69 22.31
CA LEU A 239 2.57 -17.48 21.40
C LEU A 239 4.00 -16.94 21.33
N TRP A 240 4.21 -15.64 21.57
CA TRP A 240 5.53 -15.04 21.71
C TRP A 240 6.29 -15.58 22.93
N ASP A 241 5.63 -15.67 24.09
CA ASP A 241 6.24 -16.18 25.32
C ASP A 241 6.62 -17.67 25.18
N ILE A 242 5.70 -18.47 24.60
CA ILE A 242 5.93 -19.89 24.32
C ILE A 242 7.10 -20.07 23.33
N TRP A 243 7.18 -19.25 22.28
CA TRP A 243 8.24 -19.29 21.28
C TRP A 243 9.62 -18.90 21.86
N ASN A 244 9.69 -17.88 22.71
CA ASN A 244 10.93 -17.50 23.40
C ASN A 244 11.43 -18.63 24.31
N ASN A 245 10.52 -19.22 25.11
CA ASN A 245 10.85 -20.28 26.06
C ASN A 245 11.28 -21.58 25.35
N ASN A 246 10.71 -21.89 24.18
CA ASN A 246 11.05 -23.07 23.37
C ASN A 246 12.20 -22.82 22.40
N SER A 247 13.29 -22.23 22.90
CA SER A 247 14.54 -22.00 22.15
C SER A 247 14.34 -21.30 20.79
N HIS A 248 13.38 -20.37 20.71
CA HIS A 248 13.09 -19.56 19.52
C HIS A 248 12.59 -20.38 18.31
N THR A 249 11.89 -21.50 18.56
CA THR A 249 11.23 -22.33 17.53
C THR A 249 9.90 -22.94 18.03
N MET A 250 9.07 -23.43 17.11
CA MET A 250 7.92 -24.29 17.40
C MET A 250 7.86 -25.47 16.43
N SER A 251 7.26 -26.60 16.86
CA SER A 251 7.09 -27.77 16.00
C SER A 251 6.10 -27.52 14.87
N VAL A 252 6.27 -28.24 13.75
CA VAL A 252 5.39 -28.13 12.57
C VAL A 252 3.93 -28.41 12.93
N GLU A 253 3.66 -29.42 13.77
CA GLU A 253 2.31 -29.75 14.25
C GLU A 253 1.72 -28.63 15.12
N MET A 254 2.50 -28.04 16.02
CA MET A 254 2.05 -26.91 16.85
C MET A 254 1.65 -25.71 15.97
N VAL A 255 2.50 -25.33 15.02
CA VAL A 255 2.19 -24.18 14.14
C VAL A 255 1.05 -24.50 13.16
N ALA A 256 0.84 -25.76 12.78
CA ALA A 256 -0.34 -26.16 12.02
C ALA A 256 -1.64 -26.07 12.85
N CYS A 257 -1.62 -26.48 14.12
CA CYS A 257 -2.76 -26.28 15.03
C CYS A 257 -3.06 -24.79 15.26
N ILE A 258 -2.02 -23.97 15.43
CA ILE A 258 -2.14 -22.50 15.49
C ILE A 258 -2.78 -21.96 14.21
N ALA A 259 -2.36 -22.41 13.03
CA ALA A 259 -2.92 -21.97 11.75
C ALA A 259 -4.42 -22.26 11.66
N ILE A 260 -4.82 -23.51 11.94
CA ILE A 260 -6.21 -23.98 11.88
C ILE A 260 -7.13 -23.16 12.80
N GLU A 261 -6.76 -22.98 14.06
CA GLU A 261 -7.57 -22.23 15.02
C GLU A 261 -7.53 -20.72 14.72
N ALA A 262 -6.36 -20.13 14.44
CA ALA A 262 -6.24 -18.70 14.12
C ALA A 262 -7.03 -18.28 12.86
N ILE A 263 -7.08 -19.12 11.82
CA ILE A 263 -7.93 -18.89 10.64
C ILE A 263 -9.42 -18.86 11.04
N SER A 264 -9.84 -19.74 11.96
CA SER A 264 -11.22 -19.83 12.45
C SER A 264 -11.62 -18.64 13.35
N ILE A 265 -10.67 -18.13 14.16
CA ILE A 265 -10.87 -16.92 14.97
C ILE A 265 -10.96 -15.68 14.07
N LEU A 266 -10.08 -15.57 13.06
CA LEU A 266 -10.12 -14.48 12.08
C LEU A 266 -11.41 -14.53 11.25
N GLU A 267 -11.83 -15.69 10.75
CA GLU A 267 -13.15 -15.84 10.11
C GLU A 267 -14.25 -15.33 11.04
N LYS A 268 -14.22 -15.70 12.34
CA LYS A 268 -15.28 -15.26 13.24
C LYS A 268 -15.33 -13.74 13.41
N MET A 269 -14.18 -13.08 13.50
CA MET A 269 -14.05 -11.63 13.52
C MET A 269 -14.54 -11.00 12.20
N HIS A 270 -14.10 -11.54 11.06
CA HIS A 270 -14.50 -11.10 9.73
C HIS A 270 -16.01 -11.26 9.52
N SER A 271 -16.62 -12.36 9.97
CA SER A 271 -18.07 -12.63 9.91
C SER A 271 -18.91 -11.58 10.66
N ARG A 272 -18.33 -10.91 11.66
CA ARG A 272 -18.93 -9.80 12.43
C ARG A 272 -18.65 -8.41 11.83
N GLY A 273 -17.94 -8.34 10.70
CA GLY A 273 -17.67 -7.11 9.95
C GLY A 273 -16.40 -6.36 10.35
N TYR A 274 -15.55 -6.96 11.21
CA TYR A 274 -14.31 -6.37 11.70
C TYR A 274 -13.08 -7.09 11.16
N VAL A 275 -11.98 -6.37 10.98
CA VAL A 275 -10.60 -6.87 10.80
C VAL A 275 -9.76 -6.49 12.00
N HIS A 276 -8.72 -7.27 12.33
CA HIS A 276 -7.89 -7.09 13.52
C HIS A 276 -6.83 -5.99 13.34
N GLY A 277 -6.12 -6.00 12.22
CA GLY A 277 -5.14 -4.98 11.84
C GLY A 277 -3.77 -5.08 12.54
N ASP A 278 -3.58 -6.00 13.50
CA ASP A 278 -2.29 -6.23 14.17
C ASP A 278 -2.10 -7.71 14.58
N VAL A 279 -2.29 -8.61 13.62
CA VAL A 279 -2.12 -10.07 13.81
C VAL A 279 -0.63 -10.39 13.98
N LYS A 280 -0.27 -10.96 15.15
CA LYS A 280 1.11 -11.26 15.55
C LYS A 280 1.17 -12.26 16.73
N PRO A 281 2.30 -12.95 16.99
CA PRO A 281 2.44 -13.89 18.12
C PRO A 281 2.10 -13.31 19.49
N GLU A 282 2.42 -12.03 19.72
CA GLU A 282 2.18 -11.34 20.99
C GLU A 282 0.68 -11.11 21.28
N ASN A 283 -0.17 -11.10 20.24
CA ASN A 283 -1.62 -10.88 20.35
C ASN A 283 -2.43 -12.18 20.33
N PHE A 284 -1.79 -13.34 20.21
CA PHE A 284 -2.42 -14.65 20.36
C PHE A 284 -2.03 -15.29 21.70
N LEU A 285 -2.99 -15.53 22.58
CA LEU A 285 -2.79 -16.10 23.91
C LEU A 285 -3.50 -17.45 24.04
N LEU A 286 -2.97 -18.33 24.88
CA LEU A 286 -3.68 -19.53 25.34
C LEU A 286 -4.61 -19.22 26.52
N GLY A 287 -5.51 -20.15 26.86
CA GLY A 287 -6.21 -20.12 28.15
C GLY A 287 -5.26 -20.32 29.34
N CYS A 288 -5.74 -20.08 30.56
CA CYS A 288 -4.91 -20.26 31.76
C CYS A 288 -4.48 -21.74 31.93
N PRO A 289 -3.21 -22.03 32.26
CA PRO A 289 -2.75 -23.38 32.56
C PRO A 289 -3.53 -24.03 33.71
N GLY A 290 -3.79 -25.33 33.61
CA GLY A 290 -4.62 -26.06 34.57
C GLY A 290 -6.10 -25.63 34.54
N SER A 291 -6.61 -25.23 33.37
CA SER A 291 -8.03 -24.97 33.14
C SER A 291 -8.52 -25.74 31.90
N PRO A 292 -9.83 -26.02 31.74
CA PRO A 292 -10.36 -26.68 30.55
C PRO A 292 -10.07 -25.94 29.24
N ASP A 293 -9.83 -24.63 29.31
CA ASP A 293 -9.49 -23.77 28.17
C ASP A 293 -7.97 -23.69 27.89
N GLU A 294 -7.10 -24.39 28.61
CA GLU A 294 -5.64 -24.19 28.51
C GLU A 294 -5.06 -24.41 27.10
N LYS A 295 -5.62 -25.33 26.31
CA LYS A 295 -5.21 -25.59 24.92
C LYS A 295 -5.84 -24.64 23.90
N LYS A 296 -6.74 -23.76 24.30
CA LYS A 296 -7.58 -22.95 23.40
C LYS A 296 -6.95 -21.59 23.11
N LEU A 297 -7.01 -21.17 21.85
CA LEU A 297 -6.41 -19.93 21.38
C LEU A 297 -7.37 -18.75 21.49
N TYR A 298 -6.84 -17.57 21.82
CA TYR A 298 -7.55 -16.30 21.92
C TYR A 298 -6.76 -15.19 21.22
N LEU A 299 -7.45 -14.32 20.48
CA LEU A 299 -6.91 -13.12 19.84
C LEU A 299 -7.29 -11.88 20.67
N VAL A 300 -6.30 -11.07 21.02
CA VAL A 300 -6.43 -9.92 21.94
C VAL A 300 -5.92 -8.60 21.31
N ASP A 301 -6.03 -7.50 22.08
CA ASP A 301 -5.67 -6.12 21.69
C ASP A 301 -6.37 -5.63 20.41
N LEU A 302 -7.68 -5.39 20.52
CA LEU A 302 -8.53 -4.94 19.40
C LEU A 302 -8.41 -3.43 19.13
N GLY A 303 -7.40 -2.75 19.69
CA GLY A 303 -7.21 -1.29 19.62
C GLY A 303 -6.91 -0.77 18.21
N LEU A 304 -6.44 -1.64 17.30
CA LEU A 304 -6.23 -1.33 15.87
C LEU A 304 -7.33 -1.87 14.96
N ALA A 305 -8.32 -2.60 15.50
CA ALA A 305 -9.37 -3.22 14.72
C ALA A 305 -10.21 -2.17 13.97
N THR A 306 -10.63 -2.50 12.75
CA THR A 306 -11.44 -1.61 11.90
C THR A 306 -12.56 -2.40 11.22
N ARG A 307 -13.54 -1.70 10.64
CA ARG A 307 -14.67 -2.34 9.96
C ARG A 307 -14.34 -2.48 8.48
N TRP A 308 -14.42 -3.69 7.93
CA TRP A 308 -14.19 -3.96 6.50
C TRP A 308 -15.48 -3.89 5.68
N ARG A 309 -16.64 -3.91 6.34
CA ARG A 309 -17.95 -3.63 5.74
C ARG A 309 -18.76 -2.67 6.60
N ASP A 310 -19.68 -1.97 5.97
CA ASP A 310 -20.70 -1.18 6.65
C ASP A 310 -21.64 -2.07 7.49
N GLY A 311 -22.26 -1.49 8.52
CA GLY A 311 -23.13 -2.19 9.46
C GLY A 311 -24.60 -2.25 9.06
N ASN A 312 -25.03 -1.31 8.21
CA ASN A 312 -26.45 -1.14 7.87
C ASN A 312 -26.77 -1.76 6.51
N THR A 313 -25.87 -1.57 5.54
CA THR A 313 -25.96 -2.09 4.16
C THR A 313 -25.25 -3.43 3.98
N GLY A 314 -24.29 -3.77 4.86
CA GLY A 314 -23.43 -4.94 4.72
C GLY A 314 -22.40 -4.86 3.59
N LEU A 315 -22.36 -3.76 2.82
CA LEU A 315 -21.44 -3.55 1.70
C LEU A 315 -20.00 -3.36 2.18
N HIS A 316 -19.03 -3.80 1.37
CA HIS A 316 -17.61 -3.59 1.63
C HIS A 316 -17.28 -2.10 1.74
N VAL A 317 -16.35 -1.72 2.63
CA VAL A 317 -15.89 -0.32 2.72
C VAL A 317 -15.13 0.08 1.46
N GLU A 318 -15.15 1.37 1.13
CA GLU A 318 -14.46 1.92 -0.03
C GLU A 318 -12.93 1.81 0.08
N TYR A 319 -12.28 1.68 -1.08
CA TYR A 319 -10.83 1.67 -1.19
C TYR A 319 -10.28 3.10 -1.14
N ASP A 320 -9.35 3.34 -0.21
CA ASP A 320 -8.56 4.57 -0.13
C ASP A 320 -7.08 4.21 0.09
N GLN A 321 -6.19 5.17 -0.17
CA GLN A 321 -4.76 5.07 0.12
C GLN A 321 -4.23 6.37 0.71
N ARG A 322 -3.58 6.28 1.87
CA ARG A 322 -2.96 7.38 2.60
C ARG A 322 -1.50 7.01 2.91
N PRO A 323 -0.54 7.29 2.00
CA PRO A 323 0.84 6.80 2.12
C PRO A 323 1.65 7.29 3.34
N ASP A 324 1.12 8.20 4.16
CA ASP A 324 1.70 8.61 5.45
C ASP A 324 1.07 7.94 6.69
N VAL A 325 0.06 7.08 6.51
CA VAL A 325 -0.65 6.36 7.58
C VAL A 325 -0.30 4.87 7.55
N PHE A 326 0.61 4.46 8.42
CA PHE A 326 0.91 3.06 8.72
C PHE A 326 0.17 2.59 9.99
N ARG A 327 -0.20 1.29 10.05
CA ARG A 327 -0.82 0.64 11.22
C ARG A 327 -0.31 -0.80 11.39
N GLY A 328 -0.41 -1.32 12.61
CA GLY A 328 0.04 -2.66 12.96
C GLY A 328 1.54 -2.77 13.17
N THR A 329 2.03 -3.98 13.41
CA THR A 329 3.43 -4.26 13.73
C THR A 329 4.25 -4.49 12.47
N VAL A 330 5.18 -3.59 12.14
CA VAL A 330 6.04 -3.57 10.91
C VAL A 330 6.49 -4.96 10.42
N ARG A 331 6.91 -5.84 11.35
CA ARG A 331 7.37 -7.21 11.04
C ARG A 331 6.28 -8.04 10.36
N TYR A 332 5.06 -8.01 10.89
CA TYR A 332 3.94 -8.88 10.51
C TYR A 332 2.91 -8.19 9.61
N ALA A 333 2.70 -6.88 9.72
CA ALA A 333 1.71 -6.12 8.92
C ALA A 333 1.85 -6.34 7.40
N SER A 334 0.72 -6.42 6.70
CA SER A 334 0.64 -6.65 5.26
C SER A 334 1.37 -5.59 4.42
N VAL A 335 1.68 -5.94 3.17
CA VAL A 335 2.17 -4.99 2.16
C VAL A 335 1.17 -3.84 1.97
N HIS A 336 -0.13 -4.10 2.01
CA HIS A 336 -1.13 -3.05 1.81
C HIS A 336 -1.21 -2.07 3.00
N ALA A 337 -1.02 -2.56 4.24
CA ALA A 337 -0.87 -1.71 5.42
C ALA A 337 0.41 -0.86 5.36
N HIS A 338 1.53 -1.42 4.87
CA HIS A 338 2.76 -0.66 4.58
C HIS A 338 2.58 0.41 3.48
N LEU A 339 1.68 0.16 2.52
CA LEU A 339 1.28 1.14 1.50
C LEU A 339 0.21 2.14 1.99
N GLY A 340 -0.28 2.01 3.24
CA GLY A 340 -1.32 2.88 3.80
C GLY A 340 -2.68 2.76 3.12
N ARG A 341 -3.00 1.59 2.55
CA ARG A 341 -4.33 1.28 1.97
C ARG A 341 -5.37 1.06 3.07
N THR A 342 -6.66 1.21 2.75
CA THR A 342 -7.74 0.68 3.59
C THR A 342 -7.49 -0.81 3.87
N GLY A 343 -7.56 -1.22 5.13
CA GLY A 343 -7.38 -2.63 5.53
C GLY A 343 -8.64 -3.47 5.30
N SER A 344 -8.46 -4.70 4.87
CA SER A 344 -9.51 -5.70 4.65
C SER A 344 -9.07 -7.09 5.13
N ARG A 345 -9.92 -8.10 4.94
CA ARG A 345 -9.75 -9.49 5.41
C ARG A 345 -8.45 -10.13 4.94
N ARG A 346 -7.97 -9.75 3.74
CA ARG A 346 -6.67 -10.17 3.20
C ARG A 346 -5.50 -9.77 4.08
N ASP A 347 -5.57 -8.62 4.74
CA ASP A 347 -4.46 -8.05 5.51
C ASP A 347 -4.17 -8.84 6.79
N ASP A 348 -5.23 -9.27 7.49
CA ASP A 348 -5.11 -10.14 8.66
C ASP A 348 -4.57 -11.53 8.27
N LEU A 349 -4.98 -12.06 7.12
CA LEU A 349 -4.54 -13.37 6.63
C LEU A 349 -3.09 -13.35 6.09
N GLU A 350 -2.67 -12.29 5.39
CA GLU A 350 -1.27 -12.05 5.03
C GLU A 350 -0.39 -11.91 6.29
N SER A 351 -0.87 -11.17 7.29
CA SER A 351 -0.17 -11.00 8.57
C SER A 351 -0.11 -12.29 9.39
N LEU A 352 -1.16 -13.14 9.33
CA LEU A 352 -1.13 -14.48 9.89
C LEU A 352 -0.11 -15.37 9.16
N ALA A 353 -0.06 -15.36 7.83
CA ALA A 353 0.89 -16.16 7.07
C ALA A 353 2.36 -15.79 7.40
N TYR A 354 2.66 -14.49 7.53
CA TYR A 354 3.95 -14.03 8.03
C TYR A 354 4.22 -14.41 9.50
N THR A 355 3.18 -14.45 10.33
CA THR A 355 3.25 -14.92 11.73
C THR A 355 3.59 -16.41 11.82
N LEU A 356 2.92 -17.26 11.04
CA LEU A 356 3.17 -18.70 11.01
C LEU A 356 4.57 -19.05 10.50
N VAL A 357 5.03 -18.40 9.42
CA VAL A 357 6.41 -18.56 8.92
C VAL A 357 7.44 -18.08 9.96
N PHE A 358 7.14 -17.02 10.72
CA PHE A 358 8.00 -16.58 11.81
C PHE A 358 8.10 -17.63 12.93
N LEU A 359 6.99 -18.22 13.37
CA LEU A 359 7.00 -19.23 14.45
C LEU A 359 7.77 -20.50 14.06
N LEU A 360 7.71 -20.91 12.78
CA LEU A 360 8.51 -22.03 12.25
C LEU A 360 10.00 -21.70 12.09
N ARG A 361 10.34 -20.52 11.53
CA ARG A 361 11.71 -20.20 11.08
C ARG A 361 12.51 -19.32 12.03
N GLY A 362 11.86 -18.76 13.05
CA GLY A 362 12.39 -17.77 14.00
C GLY A 362 12.80 -16.42 13.41
N ARG A 363 12.74 -16.24 12.07
CA ARG A 363 13.06 -15.00 11.38
C ARG A 363 12.36 -14.88 10.03
N LEU A 364 12.07 -13.64 9.64
CA LEU A 364 11.54 -13.25 8.34
C LEU A 364 12.59 -12.48 7.51
N PRO A 365 12.59 -12.56 6.16
CA PRO A 365 13.62 -11.97 5.29
C PRO A 365 13.76 -10.43 5.29
N TRP A 366 12.95 -9.72 6.09
CA TRP A 366 12.89 -8.26 6.22
C TRP A 366 13.14 -7.76 7.66
N GLN A 367 13.68 -8.61 8.54
CA GLN A 367 14.21 -8.17 9.83
C GLN A 367 15.60 -7.53 9.68
N GLY A 368 15.94 -6.57 10.56
CA GLY A 368 17.24 -5.90 10.60
C GLY A 368 17.24 -4.43 10.16
N TYR A 369 16.26 -3.99 9.36
CA TYR A 369 16.16 -2.57 8.95
C TYR A 369 15.90 -1.62 10.13
N GLN A 370 16.54 -0.45 10.11
CA GLN A 370 16.46 0.62 11.11
C GLN A 370 16.32 1.99 10.42
N GLY A 371 16.21 3.08 11.19
CA GLY A 371 16.04 4.44 10.68
C GLY A 371 14.62 4.76 10.20
N GLU A 372 14.36 6.01 9.78
CA GLU A 372 13.02 6.47 9.39
C GLU A 372 12.45 5.73 8.17
N ASN A 373 13.32 5.33 7.23
CA ASN A 373 12.92 4.62 6.00
C ASN A 373 12.64 3.12 6.21
N LYS A 374 12.73 2.61 7.46
CA LYS A 374 12.51 1.20 7.83
C LYS A 374 11.23 0.60 7.26
N GLY A 375 10.10 1.32 7.32
CA GLY A 375 8.82 0.85 6.76
C GLY A 375 8.89 0.64 5.25
N PHE A 376 9.43 1.62 4.51
CA PHE A 376 9.65 1.54 3.07
C PHE A 376 10.56 0.36 2.70
N LEU A 377 11.68 0.17 3.41
CA LEU A 377 12.61 -0.93 3.16
C LEU A 377 11.98 -2.31 3.44
N VAL A 378 11.21 -2.44 4.53
CA VAL A 378 10.45 -3.66 4.84
C VAL A 378 9.41 -3.94 3.76
N CYS A 379 8.63 -2.94 3.34
CA CYS A 379 7.64 -3.09 2.27
C CYS A 379 8.28 -3.54 0.95
N LYS A 380 9.35 -2.85 0.52
CA LYS A 380 10.14 -3.18 -0.67
C LYS A 380 10.66 -4.62 -0.61
N LYS A 381 11.14 -5.06 0.55
CA LYS A 381 11.66 -6.42 0.75
C LYS A 381 10.55 -7.48 0.76
N LYS A 382 9.37 -7.21 1.36
CA LYS A 382 8.20 -8.09 1.29
C LYS A 382 7.76 -8.28 -0.16
N MET A 383 7.56 -7.19 -0.91
CA MET A 383 7.12 -7.22 -2.31
C MET A 383 8.11 -7.88 -3.27
N ALA A 384 9.39 -7.95 -2.90
CA ALA A 384 10.44 -8.63 -3.66
C ALA A 384 10.77 -10.04 -3.14
N THR A 385 10.00 -10.59 -2.19
CA THR A 385 10.18 -11.95 -1.66
C THR A 385 8.98 -12.81 -2.08
N SER A 386 9.21 -13.78 -2.95
CA SER A 386 8.15 -14.70 -3.40
C SER A 386 7.76 -15.71 -2.31
N PRO A 387 6.60 -16.38 -2.44
CA PRO A 387 6.19 -17.44 -1.52
C PRO A 387 7.23 -18.58 -1.40
N GLU A 388 7.88 -18.97 -2.51
CA GLU A 388 8.97 -19.96 -2.50
C GLU A 388 10.17 -19.47 -1.70
N ALA A 389 10.61 -18.22 -1.91
CA ALA A 389 11.75 -17.64 -1.20
C ALA A 389 11.47 -17.49 0.31
N LEU A 390 10.23 -17.18 0.68
CA LEU A 390 9.78 -17.09 2.07
C LEU A 390 9.65 -18.47 2.73
N CYS A 391 9.15 -19.47 2.00
CA CYS A 391 8.78 -20.79 2.53
C CYS A 391 9.77 -21.90 2.15
N CYS A 392 10.98 -21.58 1.70
CA CYS A 392 11.93 -22.56 1.14
C CYS A 392 12.33 -23.73 2.06
N PHE A 393 12.11 -23.63 3.37
CA PHE A 393 12.26 -24.72 4.34
C PHE A 393 11.00 -24.93 5.20
N CYS A 394 9.81 -24.61 4.66
CA CYS A 394 8.53 -24.82 5.32
C CYS A 394 7.74 -25.94 4.59
N PRO A 395 6.89 -26.70 5.29
CA PRO A 395 6.00 -27.67 4.65
C PRO A 395 5.08 -27.02 3.61
N GLN A 396 4.75 -27.75 2.54
CA GLN A 396 3.96 -27.26 1.40
C GLN A 396 2.62 -26.58 1.78
N PRO A 397 1.87 -27.00 2.82
CA PRO A 397 0.70 -26.27 3.31
C PRO A 397 0.95 -24.79 3.65
N PHE A 398 2.08 -24.47 4.30
CA PHE A 398 2.42 -23.09 4.64
C PHE A 398 2.77 -22.27 3.40
N LYS A 399 3.47 -22.87 2.43
CA LYS A 399 3.73 -22.24 1.14
C LYS A 399 2.42 -21.93 0.40
N SER A 400 1.53 -22.92 0.31
CA SER A 400 0.23 -22.82 -0.37
C SER A 400 -0.68 -21.77 0.28
N PHE A 401 -0.68 -21.69 1.61
CA PHE A 401 -1.41 -20.66 2.36
C PHE A 401 -0.87 -19.26 2.05
N VAL A 402 0.46 -19.06 2.06
CA VAL A 402 1.08 -17.79 1.62
C VAL A 402 0.69 -17.47 0.18
N GLU A 403 0.79 -18.43 -0.75
CA GLU A 403 0.43 -18.25 -2.17
C GLU A 403 -1.02 -17.77 -2.36
N TYR A 404 -1.97 -18.31 -1.60
CA TYR A 404 -3.36 -17.86 -1.69
C TYR A 404 -3.59 -16.47 -1.09
N VAL A 405 -3.10 -16.19 0.12
CA VAL A 405 -3.47 -14.95 0.82
C VAL A 405 -2.83 -13.69 0.22
N VAL A 406 -1.61 -13.78 -0.33
CA VAL A 406 -0.93 -12.63 -0.97
C VAL A 406 -1.53 -12.22 -2.32
N ASN A 407 -2.47 -13.03 -2.85
CA ASN A 407 -3.13 -12.81 -4.13
C ASN A 407 -4.60 -12.35 -4.01
N LEU A 408 -5.15 -12.26 -2.79
CA LEU A 408 -6.53 -11.80 -2.54
C LEU A 408 -6.72 -10.33 -2.96
N LYS A 409 -7.82 -10.04 -3.65
CA LYS A 409 -8.26 -8.65 -3.92
C LYS A 409 -8.80 -8.00 -2.65
N PHE A 410 -8.93 -6.67 -2.66
CA PHE A 410 -9.36 -5.88 -1.49
C PHE A 410 -10.73 -6.30 -0.93
N ASP A 411 -11.66 -6.68 -1.81
CA ASP A 411 -13.05 -7.02 -1.53
C ASP A 411 -13.37 -8.52 -1.61
N GLU A 412 -12.36 -9.36 -1.88
CA GLU A 412 -12.52 -10.80 -2.06
C GLU A 412 -12.97 -11.50 -0.76
N GLU A 413 -13.85 -12.50 -0.89
CA GLU A 413 -14.26 -13.37 0.21
C GLU A 413 -13.20 -14.48 0.39
N PRO A 414 -12.44 -14.51 1.50
CA PRO A 414 -11.38 -15.50 1.64
C PRO A 414 -11.96 -16.91 1.83
N ASN A 415 -11.34 -17.93 1.23
CA ASN A 415 -11.79 -19.31 1.39
C ASN A 415 -11.19 -19.95 2.66
N TYR A 416 -11.63 -19.47 3.83
CA TYR A 416 -11.17 -19.92 5.15
C TYR A 416 -11.16 -21.45 5.28
N ALA A 417 -12.19 -22.12 4.74
CA ALA A 417 -12.30 -23.57 4.79
C ALA A 417 -11.25 -24.29 3.94
N LYS A 418 -10.93 -23.82 2.72
CA LYS A 418 -9.78 -24.35 1.94
C LYS A 418 -8.48 -24.12 2.70
N TYR A 419 -8.31 -22.95 3.32
CA TYR A 419 -7.08 -22.62 4.06
C TYR A 419 -6.87 -23.48 5.30
N VAL A 420 -7.93 -23.80 6.05
CA VAL A 420 -7.91 -24.81 7.13
C VAL A 420 -7.48 -26.17 6.58
N SER A 421 -8.12 -26.66 5.52
CA SER A 421 -7.88 -28.02 5.01
C SER A 421 -6.47 -28.29 4.49
N LEU A 422 -5.69 -27.24 4.19
CA LEU A 422 -4.25 -27.37 3.87
C LEU A 422 -3.47 -28.05 4.99
N PHE A 423 -3.88 -27.85 6.25
CA PHE A 423 -3.16 -28.30 7.44
C PHE A 423 -3.65 -29.65 7.99
N ASP A 424 -4.78 -30.18 7.50
CA ASP A 424 -5.36 -31.45 7.93
C ASP A 424 -4.36 -32.63 7.78
N GLY A 425 -3.53 -32.61 6.74
CA GLY A 425 -2.49 -33.63 6.51
C GLY A 425 -1.27 -33.54 7.44
N ILE A 426 -1.16 -32.48 8.26
CA ILE A 426 -0.11 -32.31 9.27
C ILE A 426 -0.62 -32.70 10.66
N VAL A 427 -1.88 -32.41 10.97
CA VAL A 427 -2.43 -32.53 12.32
C VAL A 427 -3.12 -33.88 12.51
N GLY A 428 -2.66 -34.67 13.49
CA GLY A 428 -3.13 -36.04 13.71
C GLY A 428 -4.66 -36.18 13.86
N PRO A 429 -5.24 -37.33 13.47
CA PRO A 429 -6.70 -37.51 13.42
C PRO A 429 -7.39 -37.52 14.79
N ASN A 430 -6.65 -37.75 15.88
CA ASN A 430 -7.14 -37.65 17.24
C ASN A 430 -7.04 -36.18 17.74
N PRO A 431 -8.14 -35.52 18.14
CA PRO A 431 -8.10 -34.17 18.69
C PRO A 431 -7.41 -34.05 20.05
N ASP A 432 -7.53 -35.06 20.92
CA ASP A 432 -7.15 -34.96 22.35
C ASP A 432 -5.65 -34.79 22.54
N ILE A 433 -4.85 -35.43 21.66
CA ILE A 433 -3.39 -35.37 21.67
C ILE A 433 -2.84 -34.08 21.07
N ARG A 434 -3.65 -33.28 20.36
CA ARG A 434 -3.19 -32.04 19.70
C ARG A 434 -2.66 -31.05 20.76
N PRO A 435 -1.59 -30.30 20.47
CA PRO A 435 -1.04 -29.34 21.43
C PRO A 435 -1.96 -28.11 21.64
N ILE A 436 -2.83 -27.80 20.66
CA ILE A 436 -3.84 -26.75 20.71
C ILE A 436 -5.20 -27.31 20.28
N ASN A 437 -6.27 -26.84 20.93
CA ASN A 437 -7.64 -27.14 20.56
C ASN A 437 -7.97 -26.48 19.20
N THR A 438 -8.61 -27.25 18.32
CA THR A 438 -8.95 -26.91 16.94
C THR A 438 -10.44 -27.17 16.62
N GLU A 439 -11.28 -27.29 17.66
CA GLU A 439 -12.74 -27.42 17.56
C GLU A 439 -13.42 -26.23 16.86
N GLY A 440 -12.80 -25.04 16.86
CA GLY A 440 -13.26 -23.90 16.09
C GLY A 440 -13.39 -24.24 14.60
N ALA A 441 -12.34 -24.83 14.05
CA ALA A 441 -12.24 -25.23 12.66
C ALA A 441 -13.11 -26.44 12.28
N GLN A 442 -13.47 -27.31 13.24
CA GLN A 442 -14.32 -28.46 12.93
C GLN A 442 -15.65 -28.03 12.29
N LYS A 443 -16.22 -26.89 12.71
CA LYS A 443 -17.46 -26.33 12.15
C LYS A 443 -17.31 -25.88 10.69
N LEU A 444 -16.12 -25.42 10.28
CA LEU A 444 -15.79 -25.15 8.88
C LEU A 444 -15.71 -26.45 8.08
N ILE A 445 -14.99 -27.45 8.61
CA ILE A 445 -14.79 -28.75 7.97
C ILE A 445 -16.14 -29.46 7.75
N TYR A 446 -17.07 -29.41 8.70
CA TYR A 446 -18.42 -29.97 8.52
C TYR A 446 -19.26 -29.26 7.44
N GLN A 447 -19.12 -27.94 7.27
CA GLN A 447 -19.80 -27.22 6.18
C GLN A 447 -19.25 -27.59 4.80
N VAL A 448 -17.95 -27.87 4.68
CA VAL A 448 -17.35 -28.47 3.47
C VAL A 448 -17.76 -29.95 3.32
N GLY A 449 -17.99 -30.67 4.42
CA GLY A 449 -18.48 -32.05 4.44
C GLY A 449 -19.77 -32.26 3.63
N HIS A 450 -20.70 -31.30 3.63
CA HIS A 450 -21.89 -31.35 2.77
C HIS A 450 -21.61 -31.04 1.28
N LYS A 451 -20.45 -30.48 0.93
CA LYS A 451 -20.00 -30.29 -0.46
C LYS A 451 -19.09 -31.41 -0.99
N ARG A 452 -18.65 -32.35 -0.13
CA ARG A 452 -17.83 -33.52 -0.54
C ARG A 452 -18.51 -34.47 -1.54
N GLY A 453 -19.79 -34.27 -1.86
CA GLY A 453 -20.47 -35.02 -2.91
C GLY A 453 -19.96 -34.74 -4.34
N ARG A 454 -19.18 -33.66 -4.58
CA ARG A 454 -18.70 -33.33 -5.94
C ARG A 454 -17.47 -32.40 -6.02
N LEU A 455 -16.36 -32.78 -5.39
CA LEU A 455 -15.02 -32.28 -5.73
C LEU A 455 -14.01 -33.41 -5.54
N THR A 456 -13.36 -33.88 -6.61
CA THR A 456 -12.19 -34.78 -6.54
C THR A 456 -10.91 -33.95 -6.67
N LEU A 457 -9.75 -34.56 -6.40
CA LEU A 457 -8.45 -33.90 -6.58
C LEU A 457 -8.10 -33.62 -8.06
N GLU A 458 -8.95 -34.03 -8.99
CA GLU A 458 -8.83 -33.82 -10.44
C GLU A 458 -9.29 -32.39 -10.85
N ASP A 459 -10.14 -31.75 -10.05
CA ASP A 459 -10.62 -30.37 -10.28
C ASP A 459 -9.49 -29.30 -10.18
N GLU A 460 -8.25 -29.67 -9.80
CA GLU A 460 -7.11 -28.75 -9.78
C GLU A 460 -6.43 -28.55 -11.17
N GLU A 461 -6.72 -29.37 -12.19
CA GLU A 461 -6.17 -29.17 -13.55
C GLU A 461 -7.00 -28.22 -14.43
N ASP A 462 -8.32 -28.10 -14.19
CA ASP A 462 -9.23 -27.31 -15.05
C ASP A 462 -9.38 -25.83 -14.63
N GLU A 463 -8.88 -25.43 -13.45
CA GLU A 463 -8.68 -24.00 -13.14
C GLU A 463 -7.52 -23.43 -13.97
N GLN A 464 -7.84 -22.99 -15.21
CA GLN A 464 -6.93 -22.21 -16.06
C GLN A 464 -6.13 -21.20 -15.21
N PRO A 465 -4.79 -21.12 -15.39
CA PRO A 465 -3.93 -20.41 -14.44
C PRO A 465 -4.29 -18.92 -14.35
N LYS A 466 -5.10 -18.60 -13.33
CA LYS A 466 -5.54 -17.24 -12.99
C LYS A 466 -4.31 -16.36 -12.94
N LYS A 467 -4.29 -15.33 -13.81
CA LYS A 467 -3.08 -14.55 -14.15
C LYS A 467 -2.24 -14.27 -12.91
N LYS A 468 -1.05 -14.89 -12.85
CA LYS A 468 -0.12 -14.78 -11.71
C LYS A 468 0.14 -13.31 -11.39
N VAL A 469 -0.43 -12.81 -10.30
CA VAL A 469 -0.13 -11.50 -9.74
C VAL A 469 1.14 -11.67 -8.88
N ARG A 470 2.04 -10.70 -8.95
CA ARG A 470 3.42 -10.75 -8.46
C ARG A 470 4.25 -11.91 -8.99
N MET A 471 4.98 -11.61 -10.06
CA MET A 471 6.41 -11.90 -10.28
C MET A 471 6.72 -12.04 -11.78
N GLY A 472 6.51 -10.95 -12.53
CA GLY A 472 7.48 -10.65 -13.59
C GLY A 472 8.81 -10.21 -12.95
N MET A 473 9.94 -10.48 -13.61
CA MET A 473 11.23 -9.90 -13.18
C MET A 473 11.15 -8.36 -13.16
N PRO A 474 11.74 -7.67 -12.15
CA PRO A 474 11.66 -6.21 -12.06
C PRO A 474 12.17 -5.51 -13.32
N ALA A 475 11.25 -4.89 -14.06
CA ALA A 475 11.56 -4.04 -15.20
C ALA A 475 11.01 -2.62 -14.98
N THR A 476 11.72 -1.67 -15.59
CA THR A 476 11.20 -0.34 -15.87
C THR A 476 10.50 -0.36 -17.22
N GLN A 477 9.39 0.38 -17.34
CA GLN A 477 8.57 0.48 -18.55
C GLN A 477 8.04 1.92 -18.68
N TRP A 478 7.64 2.27 -19.89
CA TRP A 478 6.84 3.45 -20.15
C TRP A 478 5.41 3.23 -19.65
N ILE A 479 4.94 4.10 -18.76
CA ILE A 479 3.52 4.27 -18.45
C ILE A 479 3.01 5.37 -19.38
N SER A 480 2.00 5.09 -20.20
CA SER A 480 1.34 6.08 -21.04
C SER A 480 -0.15 6.11 -20.74
N ILE A 481 -0.66 7.30 -20.45
CA ILE A 481 -2.07 7.58 -20.20
C ILE A 481 -2.66 8.24 -21.43
N TYR A 482 -3.72 7.68 -21.99
CA TYR A 482 -4.44 8.23 -23.13
C TYR A 482 -5.81 8.73 -22.69
N ASN A 483 -6.18 9.94 -23.09
CA ASN A 483 -7.52 10.48 -22.90
C ASN A 483 -8.18 10.67 -24.27
N ALA A 484 -9.47 10.37 -24.38
CA ALA A 484 -10.23 10.73 -25.56
C ALA A 484 -10.42 12.25 -25.63
N ARG A 485 -10.36 12.81 -26.84
CA ARG A 485 -10.55 14.23 -27.12
C ARG A 485 -11.26 14.42 -28.46
N ARG A 486 -11.75 15.63 -28.73
CA ARG A 486 -12.08 16.04 -30.10
C ARG A 486 -10.81 15.93 -30.98
N PRO A 487 -10.93 15.59 -32.28
CA PRO A 487 -9.79 15.46 -33.18
C PRO A 487 -8.85 16.67 -33.11
N MET A 488 -7.58 16.42 -32.78
CA MET A 488 -6.55 17.46 -32.64
C MET A 488 -5.20 16.99 -33.21
N LYS A 489 -4.35 17.95 -33.57
CA LYS A 489 -2.96 17.70 -33.96
C LYS A 489 -2.14 17.46 -32.67
N GLN A 490 -1.58 16.26 -32.54
CA GLN A 490 -0.60 15.88 -31.53
C GLN A 490 0.68 15.41 -32.24
N ARG A 491 1.84 15.74 -31.67
CA ARG A 491 3.17 15.28 -32.12
C ARG A 491 3.91 14.70 -30.93
N TYR A 492 4.70 13.66 -31.16
CA TYR A 492 5.64 13.14 -30.17
C TYR A 492 7.05 13.07 -30.75
N HIS A 493 8.04 13.30 -29.89
CA HIS A 493 9.44 12.97 -30.12
C HIS A 493 9.94 12.16 -28.93
N TYR A 494 10.83 11.20 -29.16
CA TYR A 494 11.40 10.34 -28.11
C TYR A 494 12.85 9.99 -28.48
N ASN A 495 13.63 9.53 -27.49
CA ASN A 495 15.07 9.34 -27.62
C ASN A 495 15.81 10.64 -28.02
N VAL A 496 15.29 11.80 -27.61
CA VAL A 496 15.87 13.11 -27.95
C VAL A 496 17.04 13.41 -27.03
N MET A 497 18.20 13.74 -27.62
CA MET A 497 19.36 14.25 -26.89
C MET A 497 19.25 15.77 -26.70
N ASP A 498 19.84 16.29 -25.62
CA ASP A 498 19.94 17.71 -25.26
C ASP A 498 20.20 18.64 -26.46
N ALA A 499 21.24 18.35 -27.24
CA ALA A 499 21.66 19.14 -28.41
C ALA A 499 20.65 19.18 -29.59
N ARG A 500 19.57 18.39 -29.54
CA ARG A 500 18.46 18.40 -30.52
C ARG A 500 17.14 18.90 -29.94
N LEU A 501 17.09 19.22 -28.65
CA LEU A 501 15.86 19.56 -27.95
C LEU A 501 15.19 20.81 -28.55
N ALA A 502 15.96 21.89 -28.73
CA ALA A 502 15.49 23.14 -29.33
C ALA A 502 14.89 22.92 -30.72
N GLN A 503 15.62 22.27 -31.64
CA GLN A 503 15.16 21.96 -33.00
C GLN A 503 13.78 21.26 -33.05
N HIS A 504 13.47 20.42 -32.07
CA HIS A 504 12.16 19.75 -31.97
C HIS A 504 11.06 20.66 -31.38
N ILE A 505 11.40 21.52 -30.42
CA ILE A 505 10.46 22.45 -29.77
C ILE A 505 10.13 23.62 -30.71
N ASP A 506 11.13 24.22 -31.35
CA ASP A 506 10.98 25.37 -32.24
C ASP A 506 10.09 25.00 -33.42
N LYS A 507 10.40 23.89 -34.10
CA LYS A 507 9.56 23.33 -35.18
C LYS A 507 8.18 22.89 -34.71
N GLY A 508 8.02 22.49 -33.46
CA GLY A 508 6.69 22.24 -32.89
C GLY A 508 5.88 23.53 -32.72
N THR A 509 6.54 24.61 -32.30
CA THR A 509 5.95 25.93 -32.08
C THR A 509 5.55 26.59 -33.41
N GLU A 510 6.39 26.51 -34.45
CA GLU A 510 6.07 26.88 -35.83
C GLU A 510 4.82 26.14 -36.35
N ASP A 511 4.69 24.85 -36.00
CA ASP A 511 3.54 24.00 -36.35
C ASP A 511 2.26 24.29 -35.53
N GLY A 512 2.28 25.28 -34.62
CA GLY A 512 1.16 25.62 -33.74
C GLY A 512 0.92 24.62 -32.61
N LEU A 513 1.97 23.91 -32.16
CA LEU A 513 1.91 22.91 -31.09
C LEU A 513 2.68 23.38 -29.86
N PHE A 514 2.09 23.22 -28.68
CA PHE A 514 2.73 23.49 -27.40
C PHE A 514 3.00 22.20 -26.63
N ILE A 515 4.11 22.15 -25.89
CA ILE A 515 4.49 20.99 -25.09
C ILE A 515 3.44 20.77 -23.98
N SER A 516 2.78 19.63 -23.99
CA SER A 516 1.77 19.25 -23.00
C SER A 516 2.31 18.29 -21.94
N CYS A 517 3.28 17.44 -22.29
CA CYS A 517 3.94 16.53 -21.37
C CYS A 517 5.40 16.29 -21.79
N VAL A 518 6.28 16.09 -20.81
CA VAL A 518 7.67 15.67 -21.02
C VAL A 518 8.02 14.52 -20.08
N ALA A 519 8.95 13.65 -20.51
CA ALA A 519 9.48 12.55 -19.72
C ALA A 519 10.96 12.30 -20.07
N SER A 520 11.66 11.52 -19.26
CA SER A 520 13.04 11.08 -19.54
C SER A 520 13.19 9.57 -19.35
N CYS A 521 14.07 8.96 -20.13
CA CYS A 521 14.51 7.58 -19.98
C CYS A 521 16.01 7.52 -20.32
N GLN A 522 16.86 7.05 -19.41
CA GLN A 522 18.31 6.92 -19.62
C GLN A 522 18.99 8.23 -20.10
N ASN A 523 18.58 9.37 -19.53
CA ASN A 523 18.99 10.74 -19.93
C ASN A 523 18.54 11.19 -21.33
N LEU A 524 17.67 10.45 -22.02
CA LEU A 524 17.05 10.86 -23.27
C LEU A 524 15.62 11.35 -23.03
N TRP A 525 15.24 12.43 -23.70
CA TRP A 525 13.92 13.07 -23.52
C TRP A 525 12.85 12.46 -24.42
N ALA A 526 11.63 12.46 -23.91
CA ALA A 526 10.40 12.34 -24.69
C ALA A 526 9.56 13.61 -24.51
N LEU A 527 9.08 14.16 -25.64
CA LEU A 527 8.28 15.37 -25.73
C LEU A 527 6.92 15.02 -26.37
N ILE A 528 5.83 15.46 -25.75
CA ILE A 528 4.48 15.41 -26.30
C ILE A 528 4.02 16.85 -26.53
N MET A 529 3.55 17.17 -27.74
CA MET A 529 3.16 18.52 -28.13
C MET A 529 1.78 18.52 -28.80
N ASP A 530 0.87 19.37 -28.31
CA ASP A 530 -0.55 19.39 -28.70
C ASP A 530 -0.98 20.78 -29.20
N ALA A 531 -1.91 20.80 -30.17
CA ALA A 531 -2.69 22.00 -30.48
C ALA A 531 -3.78 22.27 -29.41
N GLY A 532 -4.19 21.25 -28.66
CA GLY A 532 -5.28 21.29 -27.69
C GLY A 532 -4.89 21.62 -26.25
N THR A 533 -3.84 22.42 -26.03
CA THR A 533 -3.41 22.85 -24.68
C THR A 533 -4.16 24.06 -24.14
N GLY A 534 -4.57 24.98 -25.03
CA GLY A 534 -5.06 26.31 -24.64
C GLY A 534 -3.95 27.28 -24.20
N PHE A 535 -2.67 26.90 -24.33
CA PHE A 535 -1.55 27.79 -24.01
C PHE A 535 -1.37 28.87 -25.10
N THR A 536 -0.81 30.01 -24.71
CA THR A 536 -0.62 31.17 -25.61
C THR A 536 0.85 31.54 -25.83
N ALA A 537 1.74 31.10 -24.95
CA ALA A 537 3.19 31.16 -25.11
C ALA A 537 3.85 30.13 -24.19
N GLN A 538 5.05 29.67 -24.53
CA GLN A 538 5.87 28.80 -23.69
C GLN A 538 7.31 29.30 -23.59
N VAL A 539 7.95 28.99 -22.47
CA VAL A 539 9.39 29.05 -22.24
C VAL A 539 9.85 27.73 -21.63
N TYR A 540 11.08 27.32 -21.88
CA TYR A 540 11.65 26.10 -21.30
C TYR A 540 13.10 26.34 -20.88
N GLU A 541 13.56 25.55 -19.93
CA GLU A 541 14.97 25.46 -19.54
C GLU A 541 15.37 23.98 -19.46
N LEU A 542 16.53 23.67 -20.04
CA LEU A 542 17.26 22.44 -19.79
C LEU A 542 18.40 22.78 -18.83
N SER A 543 18.24 22.44 -17.56
CA SER A 543 19.18 22.77 -16.48
C SER A 543 19.95 21.53 -16.03
N PRO A 544 21.27 21.63 -15.71
CA PRO A 544 22.00 20.53 -15.07
C PRO A 544 21.53 20.24 -13.64
N PHE A 545 20.67 21.09 -13.06
CA PHE A 545 20.08 20.92 -11.73
C PHE A 545 18.61 20.49 -11.82
N PHE A 546 18.15 19.67 -10.86
CA PHE A 546 16.77 19.22 -10.79
C PHE A 546 15.86 20.33 -10.23
N LEU A 547 15.11 21.00 -11.13
CA LEU A 547 14.27 22.19 -10.91
C LEU A 547 15.07 23.42 -10.43
N HIS A 548 15.58 24.18 -11.40
CA HIS A 548 16.34 25.42 -11.17
C HIS A 548 15.49 26.52 -10.52
N LYS A 549 15.75 26.77 -9.23
CA LYS A 549 14.99 27.70 -8.36
C LYS A 549 14.89 29.12 -8.93
N GLU A 550 16.01 29.67 -9.39
CA GLU A 550 16.13 31.08 -9.79
C GLU A 550 15.38 31.34 -11.11
N TRP A 551 15.60 30.52 -12.14
CA TRP A 551 14.87 30.63 -13.42
C TRP A 551 13.35 30.44 -13.24
N ILE A 552 12.92 29.46 -12.44
CA ILE A 552 11.48 29.24 -12.17
C ILE A 552 10.84 30.47 -11.51
N MET A 553 11.55 31.12 -10.57
CA MET A 553 11.06 32.34 -9.93
C MET A 553 10.96 33.51 -10.91
N GLU A 554 11.98 33.72 -11.74
CA GLU A 554 11.98 34.74 -12.80
C GLU A 554 10.80 34.55 -13.79
N GLN A 555 10.52 33.30 -14.19
CA GLN A 555 9.40 33.03 -15.10
C GLN A 555 8.03 33.15 -14.43
N TRP A 556 7.91 32.86 -13.12
CA TRP A 556 6.69 33.14 -12.34
C TRP A 556 6.40 34.65 -12.28
N GLU A 557 7.40 35.52 -12.06
CA GLU A 557 7.23 36.98 -12.10
C GLU A 557 6.76 37.46 -13.50
N LYS A 558 7.24 36.79 -14.55
CA LYS A 558 6.80 37.00 -15.94
C LYS A 558 5.42 36.40 -16.25
N ASN A 559 4.70 35.86 -15.27
CA ASN A 559 3.38 35.20 -15.38
C ASN A 559 3.35 33.95 -16.29
N PHE A 560 4.46 33.21 -16.39
CA PHE A 560 4.45 31.83 -16.86
C PHE A 560 4.27 30.88 -15.66
N TYR A 561 3.62 29.74 -15.85
CA TYR A 561 3.46 28.71 -14.81
C TYR A 561 3.96 27.36 -15.32
N ILE A 562 4.61 26.55 -14.46
CA ILE A 562 5.09 25.20 -14.82
C ILE A 562 3.91 24.37 -15.31
N SER A 563 4.01 23.91 -16.56
CA SER A 563 3.01 23.11 -17.25
C SER A 563 3.45 21.67 -17.44
N ALA A 564 4.76 21.44 -17.65
CA ALA A 564 5.35 20.11 -17.72
C ALA A 564 6.78 20.15 -17.15
N VAL A 565 7.23 19.05 -16.56
CA VAL A 565 8.59 18.90 -16.02
C VAL A 565 9.02 17.44 -16.08
N ALA A 566 10.30 17.19 -16.39
CA ALA A 566 10.94 15.88 -16.29
C ALA A 566 12.37 16.04 -15.75
N GLY A 567 12.84 15.04 -14.99
CA GLY A 567 14.24 14.91 -14.61
C GLY A 567 14.88 13.73 -15.33
N ALA A 568 16.17 13.85 -15.63
CA ALA A 568 17.00 12.78 -16.15
C ALA A 568 17.65 11.98 -14.99
N THR A 569 18.24 10.83 -15.31
CA THR A 569 18.92 9.99 -14.31
C THR A 569 20.26 10.55 -13.85
N ASN A 570 20.85 11.52 -14.57
CA ASN A 570 22.09 12.21 -14.23
C ASN A 570 21.91 13.47 -13.36
N GLY A 571 20.68 13.85 -12.99
CA GLY A 571 20.39 15.05 -12.20
C GLY A 571 19.89 16.25 -12.99
N SER A 572 20.00 16.26 -14.33
CA SER A 572 19.48 17.36 -15.15
C SER A 572 17.95 17.36 -15.20
N SER A 573 17.35 18.50 -15.55
CA SER A 573 15.90 18.60 -15.73
C SER A 573 15.50 19.49 -16.90
N LEU A 574 14.40 19.11 -17.53
CA LEU A 574 13.67 19.92 -18.49
C LEU A 574 12.42 20.46 -17.80
N VAL A 575 12.36 21.77 -17.62
CA VAL A 575 11.20 22.48 -17.06
C VAL A 575 10.55 23.30 -18.18
N VAL A 576 9.23 23.17 -18.36
CA VAL A 576 8.45 23.94 -19.32
C VAL A 576 7.39 24.76 -18.58
N MET A 577 7.35 26.06 -18.87
CA MET A 577 6.42 27.01 -18.26
C MET A 577 5.58 27.72 -19.33
N SER A 578 4.28 27.83 -19.09
CA SER A 578 3.28 28.27 -20.08
C SER A 578 2.48 29.50 -19.64
N LYS A 579 2.03 30.28 -20.61
CA LYS A 579 0.95 31.28 -20.50
C LYS A 579 -0.35 30.73 -21.08
N GLY A 580 -1.48 31.32 -20.69
CA GLY A 580 -2.83 30.81 -21.04
C GLY A 580 -3.34 29.68 -20.13
N THR A 581 -2.58 29.31 -19.08
CA THR A 581 -3.05 28.32 -18.09
C THR A 581 -4.19 28.87 -17.24
N MET A 582 -4.99 27.99 -16.64
CA MET A 582 -6.02 28.37 -15.65
C MET A 582 -5.45 28.57 -14.23
N TYR A 583 -4.13 28.58 -14.06
CA TYR A 583 -3.48 28.62 -12.76
C TYR A 583 -3.40 30.07 -12.25
N LEU A 584 -3.71 30.26 -10.96
CA LEU A 584 -3.67 31.56 -10.29
C LEU A 584 -2.41 31.70 -9.42
N GLN A 585 -2.01 30.60 -8.78
CA GLN A 585 -0.85 30.52 -7.90
C GLN A 585 -0.27 29.11 -7.98
N GLN A 586 1.04 28.97 -7.90
CA GLN A 586 1.74 27.68 -7.97
C GLN A 586 2.77 27.56 -6.84
N SER A 587 3.08 26.32 -6.47
CA SER A 587 4.19 25.99 -5.57
C SER A 587 4.68 24.58 -5.90
N TYR A 588 5.99 24.35 -5.86
CA TYR A 588 6.57 23.01 -6.02
C TYR A 588 7.33 22.58 -4.77
N LYS A 589 7.59 21.27 -4.66
CA LYS A 589 8.53 20.72 -3.68
C LYS A 589 9.38 19.63 -4.34
N VAL A 590 10.70 19.71 -4.13
CA VAL A 590 11.64 18.60 -4.33
C VAL A 590 11.80 17.84 -3.00
N SER A 591 11.95 16.51 -3.07
CA SER A 591 11.98 15.63 -1.90
C SER A 591 12.57 14.27 -2.25
N ASP A 592 13.42 13.70 -1.40
CA ASP A 592 14.06 12.40 -1.62
C ASP A 592 13.14 11.21 -1.28
N SER A 593 11.96 11.51 -0.73
CA SER A 593 10.82 10.62 -0.54
C SER A 593 9.53 11.29 -1.04
N PHE A 594 8.51 10.50 -1.42
CA PHE A 594 7.27 11.04 -1.99
C PHE A 594 6.54 11.97 -0.99
N PRO A 595 6.33 13.27 -1.30
CA PRO A 595 6.06 14.30 -0.28
C PRO A 595 4.58 14.38 0.17
N PHE A 596 3.92 13.25 0.43
CA PHE A 596 2.47 13.18 0.66
C PHE A 596 1.97 14.11 1.79
N LYS A 597 2.71 14.22 2.91
CA LYS A 597 2.36 15.16 4.01
C LYS A 597 2.27 16.63 3.56
N TRP A 598 3.10 17.03 2.59
CA TRP A 598 3.06 18.37 1.99
C TRP A 598 1.91 18.50 0.99
N ILE A 599 1.66 17.46 0.18
CA ILE A 599 0.52 17.40 -0.75
C ILE A 599 -0.82 17.51 0.01
N ASN A 600 -1.01 16.74 1.08
CA ASN A 600 -2.20 16.76 1.94
C ASN A 600 -2.37 18.12 2.68
N LYS A 601 -1.27 18.81 3.03
CA LYS A 601 -1.35 20.20 3.47
C LYS A 601 -1.82 21.13 2.33
N LYS A 602 -1.30 20.97 1.13
CA LYS A 602 -1.60 21.81 -0.04
C LYS A 602 -3.01 21.63 -0.60
N TRP A 603 -3.57 20.42 -0.57
CA TRP A 603 -5.00 20.18 -0.88
C TRP A 603 -5.92 21.01 0.03
N ARG A 604 -5.63 21.05 1.33
CA ARG A 604 -6.37 21.89 2.31
C ARG A 604 -6.16 23.40 2.11
N GLU A 605 -5.10 23.81 1.42
CA GLU A 605 -4.86 25.20 0.99
C GLU A 605 -5.52 25.53 -0.37
N GLY A 606 -6.20 24.57 -1.01
CA GLY A 606 -6.87 24.74 -2.30
C GLY A 606 -5.95 24.64 -3.53
N PHE A 607 -4.77 24.04 -3.38
CA PHE A 607 -3.87 23.69 -4.47
C PHE A 607 -4.06 22.21 -4.84
N TYR A 608 -3.93 21.88 -6.13
CA TYR A 608 -3.96 20.51 -6.63
C TYR A 608 -2.65 20.22 -7.39
N VAL A 609 -2.15 18.99 -7.37
CA VAL A 609 -1.03 18.55 -8.20
C VAL A 609 -1.40 18.71 -9.67
N THR A 610 -0.54 19.37 -10.44
CA THR A 610 -0.71 19.57 -11.89
C THR A 610 0.46 19.06 -12.72
N SER A 611 1.62 18.77 -12.11
CA SER A 611 2.72 18.07 -12.76
C SER A 611 3.57 17.35 -11.71
N MET A 612 4.19 16.25 -12.09
CA MET A 612 5.15 15.51 -11.26
C MET A 612 6.33 15.07 -12.12
N ALA A 613 7.51 14.98 -11.51
CA ALA A 613 8.72 14.46 -12.13
C ALA A 613 9.57 13.71 -11.11
N THR A 614 10.55 12.97 -11.61
CA THR A 614 11.57 12.27 -10.83
C THR A 614 12.94 12.51 -11.45
N SER A 615 14.00 12.44 -10.62
CA SER A 615 15.40 12.47 -11.03
C SER A 615 16.18 11.52 -10.13
N GLY A 616 16.53 10.35 -10.66
CA GLY A 616 17.04 9.24 -9.85
C GLY A 616 15.99 8.79 -8.81
N THR A 617 16.30 8.98 -7.52
CA THR A 617 15.37 8.74 -6.40
C THR A 617 14.54 9.96 -6.01
N ARG A 618 14.93 11.17 -6.44
CA ARG A 618 14.30 12.42 -6.02
C ARG A 618 12.96 12.62 -6.72
N TRP A 619 11.95 13.05 -5.97
CA TRP A 619 10.64 13.46 -6.48
C TRP A 619 10.57 14.98 -6.60
N ALA A 620 9.91 15.47 -7.65
CA ALA A 620 9.42 16.83 -7.76
C ALA A 620 7.90 16.81 -7.96
N VAL A 621 7.17 17.55 -7.14
CA VAL A 621 5.71 17.68 -7.23
C VAL A 621 5.34 19.15 -7.35
N VAL A 622 4.61 19.49 -8.42
CA VAL A 622 4.13 20.85 -8.72
C VAL A 622 2.64 20.92 -8.44
N MET A 623 2.23 21.84 -7.58
CA MET A 623 0.82 22.05 -7.22
C MET A 623 0.36 23.47 -7.53
N SER A 624 -0.81 23.58 -8.15
CA SER A 624 -1.38 24.82 -8.67
C SER A 624 -2.80 25.05 -8.13
N ARG A 625 -3.11 26.29 -7.75
CA ARG A 625 -4.45 26.76 -7.42
C ARG A 625 -5.13 27.27 -8.69
N GLY A 626 -6.42 26.94 -8.87
CA GLY A 626 -7.18 27.27 -10.09
C GLY A 626 -7.23 26.15 -11.14
N ALA A 627 -6.57 25.01 -10.90
CA ALA A 627 -6.44 23.86 -11.81
C ALA A 627 -7.74 23.09 -12.14
N ALA A 628 -8.92 23.69 -11.99
CA ALA A 628 -10.24 23.16 -12.36
C ALA A 628 -10.65 21.79 -11.78
N PHE A 629 -9.95 21.24 -10.78
CA PHE A 629 -10.34 20.03 -10.06
C PHE A 629 -11.24 20.33 -8.85
N SER A 630 -12.13 19.39 -8.52
CA SER A 630 -12.95 19.41 -7.29
C SER A 630 -12.27 18.61 -6.18
N ASP A 631 -11.82 17.40 -6.50
CA ASP A 631 -11.10 16.51 -5.59
C ASP A 631 -9.90 15.83 -6.28
N GLN A 632 -8.94 15.32 -5.50
CA GLN A 632 -7.73 14.67 -5.99
C GLN A 632 -7.12 13.71 -4.96
N VAL A 633 -6.66 12.55 -5.46
CA VAL A 633 -6.09 11.45 -4.68
C VAL A 633 -4.81 10.91 -5.34
N VAL A 634 -4.08 10.05 -4.64
CA VAL A 634 -2.84 9.41 -5.14
C VAL A 634 -2.90 7.89 -5.01
N GLU A 635 -2.41 7.18 -6.03
CA GLU A 635 -1.86 5.82 -5.88
C GLU A 635 -0.34 5.90 -5.78
N LEU A 636 0.25 5.25 -4.78
CA LEU A 636 1.70 5.07 -4.64
C LEU A 636 2.00 3.59 -4.41
N ASP A 637 2.77 2.95 -5.28
CA ASP A 637 3.07 1.51 -5.20
C ASP A 637 4.48 1.24 -5.75
N PHE A 638 5.10 0.13 -5.37
CA PHE A 638 6.38 -0.33 -5.94
C PHE A 638 6.18 -1.11 -7.26
N LEU A 639 4.92 -1.42 -7.59
CA LEU A 639 4.44 -2.00 -8.84
C LEU A 639 3.46 -1.01 -9.49
N TYR A 640 2.78 -1.43 -10.57
CA TYR A 640 1.72 -0.60 -11.17
C TYR A 640 0.37 -0.77 -10.42
N PRO A 641 -0.25 0.29 -9.85
CA PRO A 641 -1.38 0.19 -8.92
C PRO A 641 -2.75 0.03 -9.60
N SER A 642 -2.91 -1.02 -10.42
CA SER A 642 -4.12 -1.26 -11.22
C SER A 642 -5.42 -1.37 -10.40
N GLU A 643 -5.38 -2.01 -9.21
CA GLU A 643 -6.56 -2.15 -8.33
C GLU A 643 -7.16 -0.78 -7.94
N GLY A 644 -6.32 0.16 -7.52
CA GLY A 644 -6.78 1.49 -7.10
C GLY A 644 -7.18 2.39 -8.26
N ILE A 645 -6.49 2.30 -9.41
CA ILE A 645 -6.85 3.04 -10.62
C ILE A 645 -8.27 2.68 -11.09
N HIS A 646 -8.58 1.38 -11.22
CA HIS A 646 -9.89 0.95 -11.70
C HIS A 646 -11.01 1.38 -10.74
N ARG A 647 -10.88 1.09 -9.43
CA ARG A 647 -11.88 1.49 -8.42
C ARG A 647 -12.11 3.00 -8.35
N ARG A 648 -11.12 3.82 -8.73
CA ARG A 648 -11.23 5.28 -8.79
C ARG A 648 -11.79 5.80 -10.12
N TRP A 649 -11.62 5.07 -11.23
CA TRP A 649 -12.30 5.38 -12.49
C TRP A 649 -13.82 5.26 -12.39
N ASP A 650 -14.32 4.23 -11.71
CA ASP A 650 -15.75 4.02 -11.45
C ASP A 650 -16.36 5.20 -10.67
N ASN A 651 -15.57 5.77 -9.75
CA ASN A 651 -15.91 6.95 -8.95
C ASN A 651 -15.60 8.30 -9.64
N GLY A 652 -15.42 8.31 -10.96
CA GLY A 652 -15.28 9.54 -11.76
C GLY A 652 -13.94 10.26 -11.66
N TYR A 653 -12.95 9.72 -10.93
CA TYR A 653 -11.58 10.23 -10.99
C TYR A 653 -10.95 9.83 -12.34
N ARG A 654 -9.98 10.61 -12.81
CA ARG A 654 -9.10 10.26 -13.95
C ARG A 654 -7.65 10.58 -13.60
N VAL A 655 -6.70 9.78 -14.09
CA VAL A 655 -5.26 10.02 -13.94
C VAL A 655 -4.91 11.34 -14.63
N THR A 656 -4.25 12.25 -13.90
CA THR A 656 -3.90 13.60 -14.38
C THR A 656 -2.40 13.92 -14.29
N ALA A 657 -1.64 13.23 -13.44
CA ALA A 657 -0.19 13.32 -13.42
C ALA A 657 0.43 11.97 -13.02
N THR A 658 1.57 11.62 -13.63
CA THR A 658 2.28 10.36 -13.38
C THR A 658 3.78 10.60 -13.29
N ALA A 659 4.43 10.05 -12.27
CA ALA A 659 5.89 10.03 -12.14
C ALA A 659 6.35 8.74 -11.46
N ALA A 660 7.58 8.29 -11.74
CA ALA A 660 8.09 7.03 -11.19
C ALA A 660 9.60 7.08 -10.99
N THR A 661 10.09 6.43 -9.94
CA THR A 661 11.52 6.16 -9.72
C THR A 661 11.86 4.73 -10.19
N SER A 662 13.09 4.30 -9.92
CA SER A 662 13.51 2.89 -10.00
C SER A 662 12.81 1.97 -8.98
N ASP A 663 12.11 2.53 -7.99
CA ASP A 663 11.51 1.82 -6.87
C ASP A 663 9.99 1.93 -6.77
N GLN A 664 9.39 3.08 -7.11
CA GLN A 664 7.96 3.34 -6.95
C GLN A 664 7.36 4.13 -8.12
N ALA A 665 6.09 3.85 -8.44
CA ALA A 665 5.26 4.66 -9.31
C ALA A 665 4.23 5.44 -8.49
N ALA A 666 4.09 6.73 -8.77
CA ALA A 666 3.05 7.61 -8.23
C ALA A 666 2.13 8.06 -9.36
N LEU A 667 0.84 7.77 -9.23
CA LEU A 667 -0.20 8.26 -10.13
C LEU A 667 -1.18 9.12 -9.32
N VAL A 668 -1.36 10.36 -9.75
CA VAL A 668 -2.38 11.25 -9.18
C VAL A 668 -3.63 11.17 -10.04
N LEU A 669 -4.78 10.98 -9.39
CA LEU A 669 -6.09 10.93 -10.02
C LEU A 669 -6.95 12.08 -9.48
N SER A 670 -7.68 12.78 -10.36
CA SER A 670 -8.47 13.96 -10.01
C SER A 670 -9.89 13.87 -10.56
N VAL A 671 -10.84 14.50 -9.88
CA VAL A 671 -12.20 14.74 -10.38
C VAL A 671 -12.26 16.15 -10.98
N PRO A 672 -12.58 16.32 -12.27
CA PRO A 672 -12.78 17.65 -12.87
C PRO A 672 -14.06 18.35 -12.38
N ARG A 673 -14.01 19.67 -12.13
CA ARG A 673 -15.18 20.50 -11.75
C ARG A 673 -16.24 20.60 -12.84
N ARG A 674 -15.88 20.33 -14.09
CA ARG A 674 -16.77 20.21 -15.24
C ARG A 674 -16.52 18.84 -15.83
N LYS A 675 -17.54 17.97 -15.88
CA LYS A 675 -17.44 16.69 -16.58
C LYS A 675 -16.96 16.94 -18.02
N PRO A 676 -15.90 16.27 -18.49
CA PRO A 676 -15.51 16.35 -19.89
C PRO A 676 -16.61 15.70 -20.76
N VAL A 677 -16.71 16.13 -22.01
CA VAL A 677 -17.74 15.61 -22.96
C VAL A 677 -17.46 14.16 -23.35
N ASP A 678 -16.22 13.70 -23.19
CA ASP A 678 -15.80 12.31 -23.29
C ASP A 678 -15.05 11.95 -22.00
N GLU A 679 -15.47 10.89 -21.31
CA GLU A 679 -14.88 10.42 -20.05
C GLU A 679 -13.90 9.25 -20.26
N THR A 680 -13.61 8.86 -21.51
CA THR A 680 -12.77 7.70 -21.84
C THR A 680 -11.29 7.98 -21.54
N GLN A 681 -10.70 7.14 -20.69
CA GLN A 681 -9.26 7.12 -20.40
C GLN A 681 -8.74 5.68 -20.47
N GLU A 682 -7.56 5.50 -21.04
CA GLU A 682 -6.86 4.23 -21.12
C GLU A 682 -5.43 4.32 -20.58
N THR A 683 -4.89 3.18 -20.15
CA THR A 683 -3.54 3.05 -19.61
C THR A 683 -2.76 1.97 -20.35
N LEU A 684 -1.55 2.29 -20.79
CA LEU A 684 -0.65 1.36 -21.47
C LEU A 684 0.69 1.26 -20.73
N ARG A 685 1.26 0.05 -20.67
CA ARG A 685 2.61 -0.25 -20.19
C ARG A 685 3.42 -0.92 -21.28
N THR A 686 4.57 -0.36 -21.67
CA THR A 686 5.46 -0.94 -22.70
C THR A 686 6.94 -0.79 -22.34
N SER A 687 7.74 -1.81 -22.62
CA SER A 687 9.20 -1.78 -22.39
C SER A 687 9.91 -0.70 -23.21
N ALA A 688 9.54 -0.55 -24.49
CA ALA A 688 9.95 0.57 -25.35
C ALA A 688 8.88 1.68 -25.38
N PHE A 689 9.23 2.86 -25.90
CA PHE A 689 8.26 3.94 -26.11
C PHE A 689 7.17 3.49 -27.11
N PRO A 690 5.86 3.70 -26.82
CA PRO A 690 4.75 3.02 -27.51
C PRO A 690 4.40 3.58 -28.90
N SER A 691 5.39 3.85 -29.75
CA SER A 691 5.24 4.59 -31.03
C SER A 691 4.28 3.96 -32.06
N THR A 692 4.05 2.64 -32.03
CA THR A 692 3.00 1.97 -32.82
C THR A 692 1.61 2.29 -32.28
N HIS A 693 1.39 1.94 -31.00
CA HIS A 693 0.14 2.14 -30.29
C HIS A 693 -0.32 3.60 -30.33
N VAL A 694 0.57 4.59 -30.23
CA VAL A 694 0.21 6.02 -30.34
C VAL A 694 -0.58 6.31 -31.63
N LYS A 695 -0.19 5.72 -32.76
CA LYS A 695 -0.89 5.90 -34.04
C LYS A 695 -2.25 5.19 -34.06
N GLU A 696 -2.32 3.99 -33.47
CA GLU A 696 -3.57 3.23 -33.30
C GLU A 696 -4.58 3.95 -32.36
N LYS A 697 -4.07 4.66 -31.35
CA LYS A 697 -4.87 5.46 -30.42
C LYS A 697 -5.33 6.77 -31.06
N TRP A 698 -4.48 7.47 -31.82
CA TRP A 698 -4.89 8.64 -32.61
C TRP A 698 -6.03 8.30 -33.61
N ALA A 699 -5.98 7.13 -34.26
CA ALA A 699 -7.06 6.66 -35.13
C ALA A 699 -8.42 6.43 -34.40
N LYS A 700 -8.41 6.42 -33.07
CA LYS A 700 -9.58 6.32 -32.18
C LYS A 700 -9.84 7.61 -31.38
N ASN A 701 -9.23 8.73 -31.77
CA ASN A 701 -9.25 10.02 -31.05
C ASN A 701 -8.74 9.95 -29.59
N LEU A 702 -7.92 8.94 -29.28
CA LEU A 702 -7.23 8.77 -27.99
C LEU A 702 -5.82 9.37 -28.09
N TYR A 703 -5.53 10.37 -27.26
CA TYR A 703 -4.29 11.14 -27.30
C TYR A 703 -3.52 10.99 -26.00
N ILE A 704 -2.18 11.00 -26.04
CA ILE A 704 -1.37 10.97 -24.81
C ILE A 704 -1.72 12.21 -23.97
N ALA A 705 -2.11 11.99 -22.72
CA ALA A 705 -2.40 13.03 -21.74
C ALA A 705 -1.24 13.19 -20.74
N THR A 706 -0.58 12.10 -20.35
CA THR A 706 0.66 12.11 -19.57
C THR A 706 1.43 10.81 -19.79
N VAL A 707 2.76 10.87 -19.66
CA VAL A 707 3.68 9.74 -19.86
C VAL A 707 4.82 9.83 -18.86
N CYS A 708 5.28 8.71 -18.33
CA CYS A 708 6.52 8.62 -17.55
C CYS A 708 7.21 7.26 -17.76
N TYR A 709 8.44 7.13 -17.27
CA TYR A 709 9.22 5.89 -17.32
C TYR A 709 9.67 5.49 -15.91
N GLY A 710 9.47 4.22 -15.53
CA GLY A 710 9.87 3.73 -14.21
C GLY A 710 9.32 2.34 -13.88
N ARG A 711 9.43 1.93 -12.61
CA ARG A 711 9.11 0.57 -12.15
C ARG A 711 7.60 0.28 -12.23
N THR A 712 7.24 -0.84 -12.85
CA THR A 712 5.88 -1.04 -13.40
C THR A 712 5.40 -2.49 -13.52
N VAL A 713 6.30 -3.46 -13.37
CA VAL A 713 5.98 -4.90 -13.53
C VAL A 713 4.99 -5.36 -12.44
N SER A 714 4.26 -6.43 -12.72
CA SER A 714 3.13 -6.92 -11.93
C SER A 714 3.41 -8.13 -11.04
#